data_AF-A0A0U1LIF6-F1
#
_entry.id   AF-A0A0U1LIF6-F1
#
_cell.length_a   1.000
_cell.length_b   1.000
_cell.length_c   1.000
_cell.angle_alpha   90.00
_cell.angle_beta   90.00
_cell.angle_gamma   90.00
#
_symmetry.space_group_name_H-M   'P 1'
#
loop_
_entity.id
_entity.type
_entity.pdbx_description
1 polymer ?
#
loop_
_entity_poly.entity_id
_entity_poly.type
_entity_poly.pdbx_seq_one_letter_code
_entity_poly.pdbx_strand_id
1 'polypeptide(L)'
;MDKASKTHPGRDAVRSLLDSFDIDGPEDRHRCLVHPPLWESVLTFLHRNPIRRLPPPVLAFVLQRLFLALDYLHTECQIIHADIKADNIMFGIADDSVFRDFEERELQSPSPRKELDGRTIYVSQELRMPKKWGAPVLCDFGSAVPGNVEHSEDIQPNIYRAPEVILEAPWTYSVDIWNVGCMIWDIFESESLFTGLDPEFKTYRSRAHLAEMISLLGPPPPSFLAQGRLSHKFFSNKGEFCAELPLQNRIMLEDRETTFDGQDKAIFLRLVQKMLQWELDKRSSAKELGEDEWIHTYVFCAQKPKRLKMSPPESQTQSQTQLQPQVQPGLSTIRVSPTSWQDQALCFFVNQYRISAGSDGAVGFLDFLSDLLHSNNNDSTDLRKTHDPLQSALDAVANLVFYNRLREKSVYVDARKSYGWALESINAALRSETEACSDRTFAAVLLLSLFIDVAGERQGLVNQQTAGIYYLMQLRGSRNLSTKCSLSLFSWGLSHAMTQFFITGEYQCASLADLLTLAPESSHWHRAVRISGKIAFFVSITTPLVESSISPSSLDLTKLHTLFDFALDILNEISSWYRTLPENWKLSTLDKPPSGCGIDDDIYEINPRGPWAPGYVAQFYCAEVFFYSRLDECTKHITESPSLCMLLFSASDAKYQRLIEQAASLPRRIEYLVSKMCALVQLGFGEEKQEEENEFQLDSATTMDSQSISSVDSSLSRLESEITKIKNEIKRFQNRRRYLSASLVSSDYIRQRIEEKINASSTAARDIVPVLDSARDHRETNYHRLAFSTTTFPWKDPNPYSDAPNLLGVRIDVCERSGQFTKPYYVLLRREKETRTGTNKSQSRLSVYRHTVPAFIPIDKLALKYLPVPRPQQRAADDVVKPDRTRKQDLKAFVHHLRKELVAWHLRCDSIAWLQENLGLLETDSNRKNKSALSSLAETSLEARYARLEWRDGRVGRFKISNSGLVERAVVIGDQGRDKRMEDILTGGDRRVESLVGRLARA
;
A
#
# COMPACT_ATOMS: atom_id res chain seq x y z
N MET A 1 -10.03 -35.23 24.93
CA MET A 1 -10.86 -34.14 25.51
C MET A 1 -12.12 -34.69 26.19
N ASP A 2 -13.11 -35.28 25.51
CA ASP A 2 -14.41 -35.61 26.17
C ASP A 2 -14.36 -36.64 27.32
N LYS A 3 -13.27 -37.40 27.40
CA LYS A 3 -12.95 -38.37 28.47
C LYS A 3 -12.13 -37.80 29.63
N ALA A 4 -11.62 -36.56 29.49
CA ALA A 4 -10.77 -35.88 30.47
C ALA A 4 -11.61 -35.20 31.57
N SER A 5 -10.99 -34.74 32.65
CA SER A 5 -11.71 -34.13 33.77
C SER A 5 -12.49 -32.87 33.34
N LYS A 6 -13.81 -32.92 33.56
CA LYS A 6 -14.71 -31.83 33.18
C LYS A 6 -14.61 -30.61 34.10
N THR A 7 -13.90 -30.71 35.23
CA THR A 7 -13.75 -29.67 36.25
C THR A 7 -12.40 -28.94 36.22
N HIS A 8 -11.50 -29.27 35.28
CA HIS A 8 -10.21 -28.60 35.17
C HIS A 8 -10.38 -27.16 34.64
N PRO A 9 -9.83 -26.12 35.28
CA PRO A 9 -10.07 -24.72 34.89
C PRO A 9 -9.56 -24.39 33.48
N GLY A 10 -8.55 -25.12 32.99
CA GLY A 10 -8.06 -25.03 31.63
C GLY A 10 -9.01 -25.54 30.53
N ARG A 11 -10.05 -26.29 30.89
CA ARG A 11 -11.02 -26.81 29.93
C ARG A 11 -11.77 -25.71 29.21
N ASP A 12 -12.11 -24.63 29.91
CA ASP A 12 -12.78 -23.46 29.35
C ASP A 12 -11.81 -22.50 28.63
N ALA A 13 -10.51 -22.84 28.60
CA ALA A 13 -9.48 -22.17 27.80
C ALA A 13 -9.10 -22.93 26.52
N VAL A 14 -9.73 -24.09 26.27
CA VAL A 14 -9.61 -24.87 25.03
C VAL A 14 -10.90 -24.76 24.23
N ARG A 15 -10.80 -24.67 22.89
CA ARG A 15 -11.98 -24.55 22.02
C ARG A 15 -12.85 -25.82 22.09
N SER A 16 -13.94 -25.72 22.82
CA SER A 16 -14.92 -26.82 22.95
C SER A 16 -15.50 -27.23 21.59
N LEU A 17 -15.72 -28.53 21.42
CA LEU A 17 -16.54 -29.10 20.36
C LEU A 17 -17.95 -29.30 20.94
N LEU A 18 -18.96 -28.69 20.32
CA LEU A 18 -20.36 -28.80 20.73
C LEU A 18 -21.02 -30.04 20.11
N ASP A 19 -20.71 -30.31 18.85
CA ASP A 19 -21.21 -31.47 18.10
C ASP A 19 -20.25 -31.80 16.93
N SER A 20 -20.31 -33.03 16.41
CA SER A 20 -19.74 -33.34 15.10
C SER A 20 -20.60 -34.35 14.33
N PHE A 21 -21.08 -33.93 13.17
CA PHE A 21 -21.92 -34.72 12.28
C PHE A 21 -21.33 -34.78 10.87
N ASP A 22 -21.83 -35.70 10.07
CA ASP A 22 -21.44 -35.85 8.67
C ASP A 22 -22.56 -35.30 7.77
N ILE A 23 -22.22 -34.37 6.87
CA ILE A 23 -23.10 -33.92 5.79
C ILE A 23 -22.73 -34.67 4.50
N ASP A 24 -23.66 -35.40 3.92
CA ASP A 24 -23.49 -35.97 2.58
C ASP A 24 -23.62 -34.85 1.53
N GLY A 25 -22.47 -34.45 0.95
CA GLY A 25 -22.41 -33.46 -0.12
C GLY A 25 -22.60 -34.09 -1.51
N PRO A 26 -22.65 -33.27 -2.59
CA PRO A 26 -22.91 -33.77 -3.95
C PRO A 26 -21.87 -34.74 -4.55
N GLU A 27 -20.71 -34.90 -3.91
CA GLU A 27 -19.65 -35.82 -4.37
C GLU A 27 -18.96 -36.63 -3.26
N ASP A 28 -18.83 -36.09 -2.05
CA ASP A 28 -18.23 -36.73 -0.88
C ASP A 28 -19.01 -36.37 0.39
N ARG A 29 -18.79 -37.16 1.45
CA ARG A 29 -19.31 -36.87 2.80
C ARG A 29 -18.33 -36.01 3.58
N HIS A 30 -18.81 -34.90 4.14
CA HIS A 30 -18.03 -33.92 4.87
C HIS A 30 -18.29 -34.01 6.37
N ARG A 31 -17.24 -34.24 7.17
CA ARG A 31 -17.32 -34.13 8.64
C ARG A 31 -17.35 -32.66 9.03
N CYS A 32 -18.46 -32.22 9.59
CA CYS A 32 -18.63 -30.90 10.18
C CYS A 32 -18.31 -30.95 11.67
N LEU A 33 -17.64 -29.91 12.16
CA LEU A 33 -17.32 -29.71 13.58
C LEU A 33 -18.03 -28.43 14.04
N VAL A 34 -18.92 -28.55 15.02
CA VAL A 34 -19.63 -27.41 15.60
C VAL A 34 -18.88 -26.95 16.84
N HIS A 35 -18.57 -25.67 16.89
CA HIS A 35 -17.85 -25.04 18.01
C HIS A 35 -18.62 -23.81 18.48
N PRO A 36 -18.37 -23.31 19.71
CA PRO A 36 -18.74 -21.95 20.05
C PRO A 36 -18.12 -20.97 19.04
N PRO A 37 -18.85 -19.90 18.68
CA PRO A 37 -18.26 -18.79 17.95
C PRO A 37 -17.21 -18.08 18.83
N LEU A 38 -16.19 -17.57 18.17
CA LEU A 38 -15.08 -16.81 18.76
C LEU A 38 -14.83 -15.59 17.87
N TRP A 39 -14.17 -14.58 18.41
CA TRP A 39 -13.81 -13.38 17.65
C TRP A 39 -12.46 -13.56 16.93
N GLU A 40 -11.73 -12.48 16.69
CA GLU A 40 -10.44 -12.48 16.00
C GLU A 40 -9.33 -13.20 16.79
N SER A 41 -8.28 -13.61 16.08
CA SER A 41 -7.07 -14.18 16.69
C SER A 41 -6.23 -13.10 17.39
N VAL A 42 -5.39 -13.49 18.35
CA VAL A 42 -4.45 -12.57 19.02
C VAL A 42 -3.51 -11.92 18.01
N LEU A 43 -3.12 -12.64 16.95
CA LEU A 43 -2.36 -12.08 15.82
C LEU A 43 -3.15 -11.03 15.04
N THR A 44 -4.42 -11.28 14.73
CA THR A 44 -5.26 -10.30 14.01
C THR A 44 -5.50 -9.06 14.87
N PHE A 45 -5.76 -9.23 16.17
CA PHE A 45 -5.87 -8.15 17.14
C PHE A 45 -4.56 -7.34 17.25
N LEU A 46 -3.40 -7.99 17.28
CA LEU A 46 -2.08 -7.33 17.28
C LEU A 46 -1.92 -6.42 16.05
N HIS A 47 -2.37 -6.86 14.88
CA HIS A 47 -2.35 -6.06 13.64
C HIS A 47 -3.35 -4.88 13.64
N ARG A 48 -4.31 -4.83 14.57
CA ARG A 48 -5.16 -3.63 14.79
C ARG A 48 -4.42 -2.54 15.57
N ASN A 49 -3.44 -2.91 16.40
CA ASN A 49 -2.63 -1.95 17.14
C ASN A 49 -1.56 -1.32 16.22
N PRO A 50 -1.52 0.02 16.03
CA PRO A 50 -0.45 0.69 15.28
C PRO A 50 0.97 0.38 15.78
N ILE A 51 1.13 0.08 17.07
CA ILE A 51 2.41 -0.25 17.72
C ILE A 51 2.80 -1.73 17.49
N ARG A 52 1.87 -2.60 17.07
CA ARG A 52 2.03 -4.07 16.91
C ARG A 52 2.63 -4.79 18.14
N ARG A 53 2.37 -4.30 19.36
CA ARG A 53 2.77 -4.92 20.64
C ARG A 53 1.55 -5.04 21.57
N LEU A 54 1.49 -6.05 22.44
CA LEU A 54 0.47 -6.17 23.49
C LEU A 54 0.92 -5.46 24.78
N PRO A 55 0.06 -4.65 25.45
CA PRO A 55 0.36 -4.14 26.78
C PRO A 55 0.58 -5.28 27.80
N PRO A 56 1.50 -5.15 28.76
CA PRO A 56 1.81 -6.22 29.73
C PRO A 56 0.61 -6.89 30.42
N PRO A 57 -0.45 -6.18 30.87
CA PRO A 57 -1.61 -6.83 31.48
C PRO A 57 -2.42 -7.69 30.50
N VAL A 58 -2.46 -7.30 29.22
CA VAL A 58 -3.13 -8.07 28.15
C VAL A 58 -2.31 -9.31 27.81
N LEU A 59 -0.98 -9.17 27.70
CA LEU A 59 -0.07 -10.29 27.51
C LEU A 59 -0.17 -11.30 28.66
N ALA A 60 -0.13 -10.84 29.91
CA ALA A 60 -0.23 -11.71 31.08
C ALA A 60 -1.57 -12.47 31.14
N PHE A 61 -2.68 -11.83 30.76
CA PHE A 61 -3.98 -12.50 30.68
C PHE A 61 -4.06 -13.54 29.54
N VAL A 62 -3.51 -13.22 28.36
CA VAL A 62 -3.40 -14.18 27.24
C VAL A 62 -2.53 -15.38 27.62
N LEU A 63 -1.36 -15.15 28.23
CA LEU A 63 -0.45 -16.21 28.66
C LEU A 63 -1.05 -17.05 29.80
N GLN A 64 -1.67 -16.46 30.82
CA GLN A 64 -2.35 -17.22 31.87
C GLN A 64 -3.41 -18.18 31.29
N ARG A 65 -4.21 -17.69 30.35
CA ARG A 65 -5.24 -18.49 29.67
C ARG A 65 -4.63 -19.59 28.79
N LEU A 66 -3.53 -19.30 28.10
CA LEU A 66 -2.79 -20.28 27.30
C LEU A 66 -2.13 -21.37 28.17
N PHE A 67 -1.54 -21.00 29.30
CA PHE A 67 -0.95 -21.93 30.25
C PHE A 67 -2.00 -22.83 30.90
N LEU A 68 -3.15 -22.29 31.29
CA LEU A 68 -4.31 -23.10 31.72
C LEU A 68 -4.76 -24.08 30.62
N ALA A 69 -4.85 -23.63 29.37
CA ALA A 69 -5.22 -24.48 28.24
C ALA A 69 -4.21 -25.62 28.01
N LEU A 70 -2.91 -25.31 28.00
CA LEU A 70 -1.83 -26.28 27.82
C LEU A 70 -1.76 -27.28 28.98
N ASP A 71 -1.92 -26.84 30.23
CA ASP A 71 -1.96 -27.73 31.40
C ASP A 71 -3.08 -28.77 31.27
N TYR A 72 -4.30 -28.33 30.88
CA TYR A 72 -5.42 -29.24 30.60
C TYR A 72 -5.17 -30.18 29.40
N LEU A 73 -4.45 -29.71 28.36
CA LEU A 73 -4.11 -30.55 27.22
C LEU A 73 -3.08 -31.62 27.59
N HIS A 74 -2.04 -31.23 28.35
CA HIS A 74 -0.89 -32.04 28.68
C HIS A 74 -1.21 -33.08 29.77
N THR A 75 -1.85 -32.67 30.87
CA THR A 75 -2.11 -33.54 32.02
C THR A 75 -3.39 -34.38 31.87
N GLU A 76 -4.49 -33.73 31.53
CA GLU A 76 -5.84 -34.30 31.56
C GLU A 76 -6.27 -34.90 30.21
N CYS A 77 -5.90 -34.27 29.08
CA CYS A 77 -6.25 -34.77 27.75
C CYS A 77 -5.20 -35.69 27.12
N GLN A 78 -3.94 -35.63 27.56
CA GLN A 78 -2.78 -36.29 26.94
C GLN A 78 -2.62 -35.94 25.44
N ILE A 79 -2.69 -34.65 25.12
CA ILE A 79 -2.57 -34.09 23.77
C ILE A 79 -1.45 -33.04 23.74
N ILE A 80 -0.62 -33.08 22.70
CA ILE A 80 0.35 -32.03 22.33
C ILE A 80 -0.28 -31.23 21.17
N HIS A 81 -0.17 -29.91 21.18
CA HIS A 81 -0.78 -29.05 20.14
C HIS A 81 0.09 -28.97 18.87
N ALA A 82 1.40 -28.89 19.03
CA ALA A 82 2.43 -28.91 17.97
C ALA A 82 2.40 -27.73 16.97
N ASP A 83 1.55 -26.73 17.21
CA ASP A 83 1.39 -25.52 16.39
C ASP A 83 0.88 -24.33 17.24
N ILE A 84 1.49 -24.09 18.41
CA ILE A 84 1.15 -22.92 19.22
C ILE A 84 1.70 -21.65 18.56
N LYS A 85 0.80 -20.71 18.27
CA LYS A 85 1.10 -19.39 17.69
C LYS A 85 -0.04 -18.41 17.99
N ALA A 86 0.22 -17.11 17.90
CA ALA A 86 -0.77 -16.07 18.21
C ALA A 86 -2.03 -16.09 17.31
N ASP A 87 -1.95 -16.75 16.14
CA ASP A 87 -3.10 -16.93 15.26
C ASP A 87 -4.04 -18.07 15.73
N ASN A 88 -3.48 -19.07 16.43
CA ASN A 88 -4.23 -20.21 16.98
C ASN A 88 -4.84 -19.90 18.36
N ILE A 89 -4.72 -18.66 18.85
CA ILE A 89 -5.37 -18.19 20.09
C ILE A 89 -6.41 -17.15 19.68
N MET A 90 -7.68 -17.37 20.02
CA MET A 90 -8.79 -16.50 19.63
C MET A 90 -9.47 -15.91 20.84
N PHE A 91 -9.95 -14.67 20.74
CA PHE A 91 -10.72 -14.05 21.82
C PHE A 91 -12.12 -14.68 21.90
N GLY A 92 -12.58 -14.93 23.13
CA GLY A 92 -13.95 -15.34 23.37
C GLY A 92 -14.92 -14.19 23.08
N ILE A 93 -16.21 -14.54 23.03
CA ILE A 93 -17.31 -13.59 22.89
C ILE A 93 -18.20 -13.73 24.13
N ALA A 94 -18.53 -12.60 24.80
CA ALA A 94 -19.20 -12.60 26.12
C ALA A 94 -20.43 -11.66 26.20
N ASP A 95 -21.05 -11.39 25.06
CA ASP A 95 -22.37 -10.76 24.93
C ASP A 95 -23.03 -11.35 23.66
N ASP A 96 -24.35 -11.18 23.48
CA ASP A 96 -25.14 -11.66 22.33
C ASP A 96 -25.79 -10.49 21.55
N SER A 97 -25.57 -9.23 21.94
CA SER A 97 -25.49 -8.17 20.93
C SER A 97 -24.25 -8.35 20.05
N VAL A 98 -23.19 -8.94 20.61
CA VAL A 98 -22.55 -10.23 20.20
C VAL A 98 -22.99 -10.96 18.91
N PHE A 99 -24.29 -11.24 18.71
CA PHE A 99 -24.86 -12.12 17.66
C PHE A 99 -26.23 -11.71 17.06
N ARG A 100 -26.51 -10.39 16.95
CA ARG A 100 -27.63 -9.81 16.15
C ARG A 100 -27.27 -8.83 15.02
N ASP A 101 -26.38 -7.85 15.15
CA ASP A 101 -26.06 -6.84 14.09
C ASP A 101 -25.49 -7.39 12.76
N PHE A 102 -25.28 -8.69 12.59
CA PHE A 102 -24.80 -9.39 11.37
C PHE A 102 -25.92 -10.32 11.00
N GLU A 103 -26.82 -10.78 11.88
CA GLU A 103 -28.15 -11.18 11.41
C GLU A 103 -28.77 -9.96 10.69
N GLU A 104 -28.62 -8.76 11.27
CA GLU A 104 -29.08 -7.49 10.74
C GLU A 104 -28.21 -6.94 9.59
N ARG A 105 -26.86 -6.91 9.67
CA ARG A 105 -26.03 -6.52 8.50
C ARG A 105 -26.11 -7.52 7.36
N GLU A 106 -26.28 -8.81 7.63
CA GLU A 106 -26.57 -9.80 6.61
C GLU A 106 -27.95 -9.43 6.04
N LEU A 107 -29.03 -9.49 6.84
CA LEU A 107 -30.41 -9.09 6.46
C LEU A 107 -30.44 -7.86 5.55
N GLN A 108 -29.69 -6.81 5.95
CA GLN A 108 -29.59 -5.55 5.25
C GLN A 108 -28.58 -5.57 4.08
N SER A 109 -27.56 -6.45 4.05
CA SER A 109 -26.43 -6.42 3.10
C SER A 109 -25.79 -7.79 2.73
N PRO A 110 -26.32 -8.52 1.73
CA PRO A 110 -25.48 -8.71 0.02
C PRO A 110 -24.03 -9.26 -0.01
N SER A 111 -23.43 -9.69 1.12
CA SER A 111 -22.27 -10.58 1.30
C SER A 111 -21.91 -11.41 0.05
N PRO A 112 -21.15 -10.84 -0.91
CA PRO A 112 -21.31 -11.16 -2.33
C PRO A 112 -21.16 -12.65 -2.65
N ARG A 113 -22.28 -13.29 -2.95
CA ARG A 113 -22.35 -14.74 -3.13
C ARG A 113 -22.24 -15.20 -4.58
N LYS A 114 -21.50 -16.27 -4.78
CA LYS A 114 -21.40 -17.01 -6.04
C LYS A 114 -22.34 -18.21 -6.00
N GLU A 115 -23.50 -18.06 -6.63
CA GLU A 115 -24.40 -19.17 -6.89
C GLU A 115 -23.81 -20.11 -7.96
N LEU A 116 -23.98 -21.41 -7.75
CA LEU A 116 -23.57 -22.50 -8.62
C LEU A 116 -24.67 -23.57 -8.54
N ASP A 117 -24.89 -24.35 -9.60
CA ASP A 117 -25.86 -25.46 -9.54
C ASP A 117 -25.58 -26.36 -8.33
N GLY A 118 -26.55 -26.42 -7.41
CA GLY A 118 -26.51 -27.19 -6.17
C GLY A 118 -25.77 -26.58 -4.97
N ARG A 119 -25.15 -25.39 -5.06
CA ARG A 119 -24.54 -24.71 -3.89
C ARG A 119 -24.31 -23.20 -4.07
N THR A 120 -24.38 -22.48 -2.97
CA THR A 120 -24.05 -21.04 -2.89
C THR A 120 -22.77 -20.84 -2.08
N ILE A 121 -21.85 -20.01 -2.57
CA ILE A 121 -20.59 -19.68 -1.89
C ILE A 121 -20.59 -18.19 -1.57
N TYR A 122 -20.78 -17.84 -0.30
CA TYR A 122 -20.77 -16.46 0.19
C TYR A 122 -19.34 -15.94 0.36
N VAL A 123 -19.14 -14.63 0.21
CA VAL A 123 -17.94 -13.96 0.71
C VAL A 123 -18.06 -13.83 2.23
N SER A 124 -17.02 -14.23 2.97
CA SER A 124 -16.99 -14.09 4.43
C SER A 124 -17.05 -12.61 4.83
N GLN A 125 -18.10 -12.20 5.55
CA GLN A 125 -18.17 -10.88 6.17
C GLN A 125 -17.31 -10.83 7.46
N GLU A 126 -16.78 -9.65 7.77
CA GLU A 126 -16.00 -9.44 9.00
C GLU A 126 -16.89 -9.32 10.25
N LEU A 127 -16.40 -9.95 11.32
CA LEU A 127 -16.95 -9.85 12.65
C LEU A 127 -16.46 -8.54 13.31
N ARG A 128 -17.28 -7.50 13.34
CA ARG A 128 -16.98 -6.22 14.03
C ARG A 128 -16.66 -6.46 15.54
N MET A 129 -15.95 -5.54 16.20
CA MET A 129 -15.31 -5.70 17.54
C MET A 129 -16.32 -5.81 18.73
N PRO A 130 -16.10 -6.63 19.79
CA PRO A 130 -17.11 -7.08 20.79
C PRO A 130 -17.31 -6.27 22.10
N LYS A 131 -18.57 -6.00 22.53
CA LYS A 131 -18.97 -5.17 23.70
C LYS A 131 -18.47 -5.70 25.04
N LYS A 132 -18.31 -7.03 25.08
CA LYS A 132 -17.76 -7.78 26.19
C LYS A 132 -16.87 -8.85 25.58
N TRP A 133 -15.58 -8.68 25.80
CA TRP A 133 -14.54 -9.58 25.35
C TRP A 133 -14.59 -10.84 26.23
N GLY A 134 -14.77 -12.00 25.60
CA GLY A 134 -14.60 -13.27 26.29
C GLY A 134 -13.11 -13.59 26.46
N ALA A 135 -12.78 -14.33 27.51
CA ALA A 135 -11.39 -14.70 27.78
C ALA A 135 -10.77 -15.49 26.61
N PRO A 136 -9.46 -15.32 26.30
CA PRO A 136 -8.77 -16.07 25.26
C PRO A 136 -8.96 -17.58 25.33
N VAL A 137 -9.01 -18.22 24.16
CA VAL A 137 -9.23 -19.66 23.96
C VAL A 137 -8.25 -20.20 22.91
N LEU A 138 -7.59 -21.33 23.23
CA LEU A 138 -6.68 -22.05 22.33
C LEU A 138 -7.47 -22.90 21.31
N CYS A 139 -7.11 -22.74 20.04
CA CYS A 139 -7.84 -23.18 18.86
C CYS A 139 -6.95 -23.96 17.86
N ASP A 140 -7.58 -24.49 16.81
CA ASP A 140 -6.98 -25.32 15.74
C ASP A 140 -6.09 -26.48 16.20
N PHE A 141 -6.75 -27.60 16.56
CA PHE A 141 -6.10 -28.87 16.86
C PHE A 141 -5.77 -29.70 15.60
N GLY A 142 -5.73 -29.10 14.41
CA GLY A 142 -5.44 -29.78 13.14
C GLY A 142 -4.03 -30.38 13.05
N SER A 143 -3.09 -29.88 13.87
CA SER A 143 -1.71 -30.38 13.99
C SER A 143 -1.48 -31.26 15.23
N ALA A 144 -2.49 -31.43 16.09
CA ALA A 144 -2.32 -31.98 17.43
C ALA A 144 -2.12 -33.51 17.43
N VAL A 145 -1.27 -34.00 18.34
CA VAL A 145 -0.87 -35.42 18.45
C VAL A 145 -1.06 -35.98 19.86
N PRO A 146 -1.18 -37.32 20.05
CA PRO A 146 -1.26 -37.93 21.38
C PRO A 146 0.06 -37.76 22.14
N GLY A 147 0.04 -37.16 23.34
CA GLY A 147 1.25 -36.92 24.13
C GLY A 147 1.70 -38.09 25.00
N ASN A 148 0.97 -39.20 24.99
CA ASN A 148 1.32 -40.43 25.70
C ASN A 148 2.30 -41.35 24.94
N VAL A 149 2.87 -40.86 23.83
CA VAL A 149 3.92 -41.51 23.06
C VAL A 149 5.01 -40.50 22.70
N GLU A 150 6.25 -40.96 22.52
CA GLU A 150 7.35 -40.16 21.98
C GLU A 150 7.18 -40.00 20.45
N HIS A 151 7.47 -38.81 19.94
CA HIS A 151 7.42 -38.49 18.51
C HIS A 151 8.81 -38.16 17.96
N SER A 152 8.95 -38.10 16.65
CA SER A 152 10.14 -37.59 15.95
C SER A 152 9.81 -36.89 14.62
N GLU A 153 8.54 -36.56 14.41
CA GLU A 153 8.01 -35.98 13.18
C GLU A 153 8.34 -34.49 13.04
N ASP A 154 8.39 -33.98 11.80
CA ASP A 154 8.61 -32.57 11.52
C ASP A 154 7.32 -31.75 11.74
N ILE A 155 7.23 -31.11 12.91
CA ILE A 155 6.11 -30.27 13.34
C ILE A 155 6.49 -28.78 13.42
N GLN A 156 5.56 -27.94 13.87
CA GLN A 156 5.72 -26.50 14.15
C GLN A 156 6.03 -25.60 12.94
N PRO A 157 5.55 -24.34 12.94
CA PRO A 157 5.99 -23.32 11.99
C PRO A 157 7.49 -23.03 12.12
N ASN A 158 8.15 -22.72 11.00
CA ASN A 158 9.60 -22.55 10.89
C ASN A 158 10.25 -21.73 12.02
N ILE A 159 9.76 -20.52 12.31
CA ILE A 159 10.33 -19.61 13.32
C ILE A 159 10.07 -20.02 14.77
N TYR A 160 9.10 -20.92 15.00
CA TYR A 160 8.76 -21.43 16.31
C TYR A 160 9.36 -22.81 16.58
N ARG A 161 9.96 -23.45 15.57
CA ARG A 161 10.37 -24.85 15.63
C ARG A 161 11.43 -25.09 16.72
N ALA A 162 11.14 -26.04 17.61
CA ALA A 162 11.98 -26.39 18.75
C ALA A 162 13.25 -27.15 18.32
N PRO A 163 14.38 -27.01 19.03
CA PRO A 163 15.66 -27.58 18.61
C PRO A 163 15.62 -29.11 18.45
N GLU A 164 14.83 -29.81 19.25
CA GLU A 164 14.64 -31.26 19.16
C GLU A 164 13.96 -31.68 17.85
N VAL A 165 13.00 -30.91 17.36
CA VAL A 165 12.35 -31.12 16.06
C VAL A 165 13.33 -30.84 14.92
N ILE A 166 14.19 -29.82 15.06
CA ILE A 166 15.23 -29.51 14.05
C ILE A 166 16.31 -30.61 13.98
N LEU A 167 16.60 -31.27 15.10
CA LEU A 167 17.64 -32.30 15.21
C LEU A 167 17.12 -33.74 15.06
N GLU A 168 15.81 -33.95 14.86
CA GLU A 168 15.16 -35.27 14.95
C GLU A 168 15.54 -36.02 16.25
N ALA A 169 15.48 -35.33 17.38
CA ALA A 169 15.50 -35.94 18.71
C ALA A 169 14.07 -36.32 19.15
N PRO A 170 13.89 -37.27 20.08
CA PRO A 170 12.57 -37.58 20.63
C PRO A 170 11.92 -36.36 21.28
N TRP A 171 10.62 -36.17 21.06
CA TRP A 171 9.92 -35.00 21.59
C TRP A 171 8.51 -35.33 22.14
N THR A 172 8.07 -34.49 23.09
CA THR A 172 6.84 -34.65 23.88
C THR A 172 6.20 -33.26 24.17
N TYR A 173 5.36 -33.12 25.19
CA TYR A 173 4.62 -31.89 25.56
C TYR A 173 5.44 -30.59 25.61
N SER A 174 6.74 -30.68 25.91
CA SER A 174 7.66 -29.54 26.04
C SER A 174 7.90 -28.77 24.73
N VAL A 175 7.48 -29.31 23.57
CA VAL A 175 7.50 -28.59 22.28
C VAL A 175 6.53 -27.40 22.26
N ASP A 176 5.35 -27.54 22.88
CA ASP A 176 4.35 -26.47 22.97
C ASP A 176 4.88 -25.32 23.84
N ILE A 177 5.58 -25.65 24.93
CA ILE A 177 6.19 -24.68 25.85
C ILE A 177 7.26 -23.83 25.15
N TRP A 178 8.10 -24.44 24.32
CA TRP A 178 9.06 -23.72 23.49
C TRP A 178 8.36 -22.75 22.51
N ASN A 179 7.26 -23.18 21.88
CA ASN A 179 6.48 -22.31 21.00
C ASN A 179 5.92 -21.08 21.75
N VAL A 180 5.44 -21.23 23.00
CA VAL A 180 5.03 -20.07 23.82
C VAL A 180 6.20 -19.11 24.03
N GLY A 181 7.37 -19.63 24.41
CA GLY A 181 8.58 -18.82 24.63
C GLY A 181 8.98 -17.98 23.42
N CYS A 182 8.89 -18.54 22.21
CA CYS A 182 9.14 -17.80 20.97
C CYS A 182 8.01 -16.83 20.60
N MET A 183 6.74 -17.26 20.72
CA MET A 183 5.55 -16.47 20.37
C MET A 183 5.43 -15.19 21.19
N ILE A 184 5.89 -15.19 22.45
CA ILE A 184 5.93 -14.00 23.32
C ILE A 184 6.67 -12.84 22.65
N TRP A 185 7.77 -13.10 21.94
CA TRP A 185 8.57 -12.05 21.32
C TRP A 185 7.82 -11.37 20.16
N ASP A 186 7.14 -12.14 19.29
CA ASP A 186 6.34 -11.56 18.19
C ASP A 186 5.21 -10.66 18.70
N ILE A 187 4.55 -11.03 19.80
CA ILE A 187 3.39 -10.29 20.34
C ILE A 187 3.75 -9.19 21.35
N PHE A 188 4.98 -9.18 21.87
CA PHE A 188 5.43 -8.21 22.88
C PHE A 188 6.52 -7.25 22.39
N GLU A 189 7.52 -7.77 21.69
CA GLU A 189 8.65 -6.99 21.15
C GLU A 189 8.48 -6.63 19.67
N SER A 190 7.38 -7.05 19.03
CA SER A 190 7.07 -6.84 17.60
C SER A 190 8.13 -7.39 16.63
N GLU A 191 9.04 -8.24 17.11
CA GLU A 191 10.07 -8.96 16.35
C GLU A 191 10.07 -10.44 16.71
N SER A 192 10.30 -11.32 15.73
CA SER A 192 10.49 -12.74 16.00
C SER A 192 11.79 -13.00 16.75
N LEU A 193 11.73 -13.89 17.76
CA LEU A 193 12.90 -14.30 18.52
C LEU A 193 13.94 -14.98 17.63
N PHE A 194 13.49 -15.79 16.68
CA PHE A 194 14.32 -16.45 15.67
C PHE A 194 13.74 -16.17 14.27
N THR A 195 14.62 -16.06 13.27
CA THR A 195 14.24 -15.90 11.87
C THR A 195 14.57 -17.14 11.05
N GLY A 196 15.62 -17.87 11.47
CA GLY A 196 16.27 -18.93 10.71
C GLY A 196 16.72 -18.51 9.31
N LEU A 197 16.87 -17.22 9.05
CA LEU A 197 17.13 -16.67 7.73
C LEU A 197 18.59 -16.89 7.34
N ASP A 198 18.81 -17.82 6.41
CA ASP A 198 20.15 -18.18 5.98
C ASP A 198 20.84 -17.01 5.25
N PRO A 199 22.01 -16.53 5.72
CA PRO A 199 22.65 -15.36 5.13
C PRO A 199 23.19 -15.63 3.73
N GLU A 200 23.44 -16.89 3.36
CA GLU A 200 23.86 -17.31 2.02
C GLU A 200 22.64 -17.54 1.12
N PHE A 201 21.66 -18.32 1.59
CA PHE A 201 20.51 -18.74 0.77
C PHE A 201 19.28 -17.82 0.83
N LYS A 202 19.30 -16.75 1.65
CA LYS A 202 18.21 -15.79 1.88
C LYS A 202 16.82 -16.43 2.08
N THR A 203 16.81 -17.59 2.73
CA THR A 203 15.63 -18.44 2.94
C THR A 203 15.77 -19.15 4.29
N TYR A 204 14.65 -19.58 4.89
CA TYR A 204 14.68 -20.31 6.16
C TYR A 204 15.50 -21.61 6.04
N ARG A 205 16.46 -21.83 6.95
CA ARG A 205 17.25 -23.06 7.06
C ARG A 205 17.51 -23.44 8.51
N SER A 206 17.37 -24.74 8.80
CA SER A 206 17.74 -25.37 10.08
C SER A 206 19.10 -24.95 10.63
N ARG A 207 20.13 -24.81 9.77
CA ARG A 207 21.47 -24.38 10.20
C ARG A 207 21.51 -22.94 10.72
N ALA A 208 20.77 -22.02 10.09
CA ALA A 208 20.72 -20.63 10.51
C ALA A 208 19.87 -20.49 11.78
N HIS A 209 18.77 -21.23 11.88
CA HIS A 209 17.94 -21.26 13.08
C HIS A 209 18.72 -21.81 14.29
N LEU A 210 19.45 -22.92 14.13
CA LEU A 210 20.35 -23.44 15.18
C LEU A 210 21.48 -22.46 15.53
N ALA A 211 22.04 -21.73 14.55
CA ALA A 211 23.05 -20.70 14.83
C ALA A 211 22.49 -19.55 15.66
N GLU A 212 21.28 -19.05 15.36
CA GLU A 212 20.59 -18.03 16.17
C GLU A 212 20.30 -18.55 17.60
N MET A 213 19.83 -19.80 17.74
CA MET A 213 19.63 -20.43 19.05
C MET A 213 20.95 -20.53 19.86
N ILE A 214 22.08 -20.87 19.21
CA ILE A 214 23.40 -20.94 19.84
C ILE A 214 23.90 -19.54 20.25
N SER A 215 23.70 -18.51 19.40
CA SER A 215 24.07 -17.13 19.72
C SER A 215 23.23 -16.53 20.85
N LEU A 216 22.04 -17.06 21.14
CA LEU A 216 21.19 -16.65 22.27
C LEU A 216 21.46 -17.49 23.54
N LEU A 217 21.23 -18.80 23.46
CA LEU A 217 21.23 -19.72 24.60
C LEU A 217 22.62 -20.30 24.94
N GLY A 218 23.62 -20.08 24.09
CA GLY A 218 24.90 -20.79 24.15
C GLY A 218 24.81 -22.19 23.51
N PRO A 219 25.93 -22.95 23.50
CA PRO A 219 25.99 -24.25 22.83
C PRO A 219 25.07 -25.30 23.49
N PRO A 220 24.43 -26.19 22.70
CA PRO A 220 23.58 -27.25 23.24
C PRO A 220 24.38 -28.28 24.06
N PRO A 221 23.81 -28.85 25.14
CA PRO A 221 24.44 -29.91 25.92
C PRO A 221 24.76 -31.18 25.10
N PRO A 222 25.90 -31.86 25.35
CA PRO A 222 26.21 -33.13 24.69
C PRO A 222 25.18 -34.24 24.95
N SER A 223 24.55 -34.23 26.12
CA SER A 223 23.41 -35.07 26.51
C SER A 223 22.23 -34.97 25.55
N PHE A 224 21.96 -33.75 25.05
CA PHE A 224 20.90 -33.44 24.10
C PHE A 224 21.32 -33.78 22.66
N LEU A 225 22.54 -33.39 22.26
CA LEU A 225 23.07 -33.70 20.92
C LEU A 225 23.13 -35.21 20.65
N ALA A 226 23.40 -36.03 21.66
CA ALA A 226 23.43 -37.50 21.54
C ALA A 226 22.06 -38.14 21.18
N GLN A 227 20.95 -37.42 21.38
CA GLN A 227 19.59 -37.91 21.10
C GLN A 227 19.11 -37.58 19.68
N GLY A 228 19.62 -36.50 19.09
CA GLY A 228 19.20 -36.02 17.77
C GLY A 228 19.78 -36.84 16.62
N ARG A 229 18.94 -37.47 15.80
CA ARG A 229 19.37 -38.25 14.62
C ARG A 229 20.12 -37.40 13.61
N LEU A 230 19.77 -36.11 13.48
CA LEU A 230 20.44 -35.15 12.60
C LEU A 230 21.59 -34.39 13.25
N SER A 231 21.95 -34.62 14.52
CA SER A 231 23.05 -33.86 15.18
C SER A 231 24.36 -33.91 14.40
N HIS A 232 24.71 -35.07 13.82
CA HIS A 232 25.90 -35.27 12.98
C HIS A 232 25.97 -34.41 11.71
N LYS A 233 24.85 -33.78 11.31
CA LYS A 233 24.74 -32.91 10.13
C LYS A 233 25.07 -31.45 10.46
N PHE A 234 25.01 -31.07 11.73
CA PHE A 234 25.18 -29.69 12.20
C PHE A 234 26.33 -29.54 13.21
N PHE A 235 26.74 -30.62 13.88
CA PHE A 235 27.75 -30.62 14.94
C PHE A 235 28.82 -31.70 14.70
N SER A 236 30.06 -31.42 15.13
CA SER A 236 31.17 -32.38 15.14
C SER A 236 30.99 -33.44 16.23
N ASN A 237 31.80 -34.49 16.18
CA ASN A 237 31.88 -35.51 17.25
C ASN A 237 32.34 -34.94 18.61
N LYS A 238 32.74 -33.66 18.69
CA LYS A 238 33.05 -32.94 19.94
C LYS A 238 31.92 -32.01 20.41
N GLY A 239 30.82 -31.90 19.66
CA GLY A 239 29.75 -30.94 19.91
C GLY A 239 30.00 -29.52 19.35
N GLU A 240 31.06 -29.32 18.56
CA GLU A 240 31.34 -28.03 17.92
C GLU A 240 30.38 -27.83 16.73
N PHE A 241 29.79 -26.63 16.56
CA PHE A 241 28.90 -26.35 15.43
C PHE A 241 29.69 -26.21 14.11
N CYS A 242 29.30 -26.96 13.09
CA CYS A 242 30.08 -27.14 11.85
C CYS A 242 29.28 -26.92 10.55
N ALA A 243 28.09 -26.32 10.60
CA ALA A 243 27.19 -26.19 9.45
C ALA A 243 27.57 -25.08 8.43
N GLU A 244 28.87 -24.80 8.25
CA GLU A 244 29.42 -23.83 7.29
C GLU A 244 28.83 -22.40 7.42
N LEU A 245 28.51 -21.99 8.66
CA LEU A 245 28.12 -20.61 8.99
C LEU A 245 29.03 -20.08 10.12
N PRO A 246 29.52 -18.83 10.03
CA PRO A 246 30.09 -18.16 11.20
C PRO A 246 28.97 -17.92 12.21
N LEU A 247 29.16 -18.39 13.45
CA LEU A 247 28.28 -18.02 14.56
C LEU A 247 28.35 -16.51 14.77
N GLN A 248 27.20 -15.88 14.95
CA GLN A 248 27.14 -14.46 15.29
C GLN A 248 27.59 -14.25 16.74
N ASN A 249 28.03 -13.04 17.07
CA ASN A 249 28.34 -12.65 18.44
C ASN A 249 27.19 -13.03 19.37
N ARG A 250 27.51 -13.45 20.60
CA ARG A 250 26.49 -13.82 21.58
C ARG A 250 25.61 -12.61 21.89
N ILE A 251 24.30 -12.78 21.79
CA ILE A 251 23.29 -11.77 22.09
C ILE A 251 22.61 -12.19 23.39
N MET A 252 22.50 -11.30 24.38
CA MET A 252 21.77 -11.62 25.61
C MET A 252 20.27 -11.37 25.40
N LEU A 253 19.42 -12.11 26.11
CA LEU A 253 17.97 -11.91 26.04
C LEU A 253 17.58 -10.55 26.63
N GLU A 254 18.35 -10.14 27.64
CA GLU A 254 18.40 -8.85 28.30
C GLU A 254 18.60 -7.68 27.32
N ASP A 255 19.41 -7.86 26.27
CA ASP A 255 19.72 -6.83 25.26
C ASP A 255 18.63 -6.71 24.18
N ARG A 256 17.77 -7.73 24.04
CA ARG A 256 16.68 -7.79 23.03
C ARG A 256 15.31 -7.41 23.55
N GLU A 257 15.15 -7.29 24.86
CA GLU A 257 13.93 -6.80 25.49
C GLU A 257 14.02 -5.27 25.60
N THR A 258 13.02 -4.56 25.08
CA THR A 258 13.03 -3.09 24.93
C THR A 258 11.88 -2.40 25.66
N THR A 259 11.03 -3.16 26.35
CA THR A 259 9.75 -2.68 26.89
C THR A 259 9.77 -2.54 28.43
N PHE A 260 10.62 -3.29 29.13
CA PHE A 260 10.75 -3.26 30.59
C PHE A 260 12.13 -2.76 31.08
N ASP A 261 12.10 -2.12 32.25
CA ASP A 261 13.29 -1.71 33.01
C ASP A 261 13.40 -2.44 34.36
N GLY A 262 14.62 -2.51 34.88
CA GLY A 262 14.91 -2.91 36.26
C GLY A 262 14.33 -4.27 36.68
N GLN A 263 13.57 -4.27 37.77
CA GLN A 263 13.07 -5.51 38.40
C GLN A 263 12.00 -6.20 37.53
N ASP A 264 11.11 -5.45 36.89
CA ASP A 264 10.04 -6.00 36.03
C ASP A 264 10.65 -6.74 34.83
N LYS A 265 11.70 -6.16 34.22
CA LYS A 265 12.53 -6.79 33.17
C LYS A 265 13.12 -8.12 33.67
N ALA A 266 13.74 -8.09 34.86
CA ALA A 266 14.36 -9.27 35.46
C ALA A 266 13.34 -10.36 35.82
N ILE A 267 12.10 -10.02 36.19
CA ILE A 267 11.02 -10.99 36.44
C ILE A 267 10.54 -11.59 35.11
N PHE A 268 10.28 -10.76 34.10
CA PHE A 268 9.83 -11.20 32.76
C PHE A 268 10.84 -12.14 32.08
N LEU A 269 12.12 -11.79 32.10
CA LEU A 269 13.16 -12.62 31.48
C LEU A 269 13.32 -13.97 32.17
N ARG A 270 13.13 -14.07 33.50
CA ARG A 270 13.07 -15.36 34.21
C ARG A 270 11.93 -16.24 33.71
N LEU A 271 10.74 -15.69 33.48
CA LEU A 271 9.60 -16.44 32.92
C LEU A 271 9.96 -17.01 31.53
N VAL A 272 10.53 -16.20 30.64
CA VAL A 272 10.89 -16.65 29.29
C VAL A 272 12.04 -17.65 29.29
N GLN A 273 13.04 -17.47 30.18
CA GLN A 273 14.15 -18.43 30.36
C GLN A 273 13.69 -19.81 30.85
N LYS A 274 12.55 -19.92 31.57
CA LYS A 274 11.94 -21.22 31.93
C LYS A 274 11.36 -21.98 30.73
N MET A 275 11.09 -21.31 29.61
CA MET A 275 10.53 -21.92 28.40
C MET A 275 11.61 -22.23 27.36
N LEU A 276 12.62 -21.36 27.23
CA LEU A 276 13.69 -21.47 26.23
C LEU A 276 14.90 -22.28 26.73
N GLN A 277 14.69 -23.58 26.98
CA GLN A 277 15.77 -24.51 27.38
C GLN A 277 16.08 -25.54 26.28
N TRP A 278 17.36 -25.88 26.13
CA TRP A 278 17.82 -26.94 25.21
C TRP A 278 17.31 -28.33 25.62
N GLU A 279 17.47 -28.70 26.88
CA GLU A 279 17.02 -30.00 27.41
C GLU A 279 15.54 -29.93 27.80
N LEU A 280 14.75 -30.88 27.29
CA LEU A 280 13.29 -30.89 27.40
C LEU A 280 12.83 -30.89 28.87
N ASP A 281 13.47 -31.69 29.72
CA ASP A 281 13.16 -31.84 31.15
C ASP A 281 13.46 -30.59 32.00
N LYS A 282 14.13 -29.58 31.42
CA LYS A 282 14.41 -28.30 32.07
C LYS A 282 13.40 -27.20 31.72
N ARG A 283 12.49 -27.44 30.77
CA ARG A 283 11.39 -26.50 30.50
C ARG A 283 10.31 -26.69 31.56
N SER A 284 9.90 -25.60 32.21
CA SER A 284 8.79 -25.67 33.18
C SER A 284 7.50 -26.12 32.50
N SER A 285 6.67 -26.86 33.25
CA SER A 285 5.34 -27.25 32.81
C SER A 285 4.43 -26.02 32.63
N ALA A 286 3.38 -26.17 31.81
CA ALA A 286 2.38 -25.11 31.62
C ALA A 286 1.78 -24.64 32.95
N LYS A 287 1.58 -25.55 33.92
CA LYS A 287 1.10 -25.22 35.26
C LYS A 287 2.04 -24.30 36.03
N GLU A 288 3.32 -24.67 36.13
CA GLU A 288 4.35 -23.87 36.84
C GLU A 288 4.57 -22.48 36.21
N LEU A 289 4.32 -22.36 34.89
CA LEU A 289 4.36 -21.09 34.17
C LEU A 289 3.08 -20.25 34.40
N GLY A 290 1.92 -20.90 34.56
CA GLY A 290 0.67 -20.24 34.94
C GLY A 290 0.66 -19.72 36.39
N GLU A 291 1.45 -20.33 37.27
CA GLU A 291 1.67 -19.95 38.68
C GLU A 291 2.90 -19.01 38.87
N ASP A 292 3.46 -18.45 37.80
CA ASP A 292 4.67 -17.62 37.85
C ASP A 292 4.47 -16.21 38.45
N GLU A 293 5.51 -15.69 39.11
CA GLU A 293 5.61 -14.35 39.69
C GLU A 293 5.19 -13.23 38.72
N TRP A 294 5.60 -13.30 37.45
CA TRP A 294 5.24 -12.31 36.43
C TRP A 294 3.74 -12.33 36.12
N ILE A 295 3.19 -13.53 35.88
CA ILE A 295 1.77 -13.73 35.56
C ILE A 295 0.90 -13.25 36.71
N HIS A 296 1.22 -13.62 37.95
CA HIS A 296 0.51 -13.15 39.13
C HIS A 296 0.58 -11.62 39.29
N THR A 297 1.75 -11.01 39.06
CA THR A 297 1.96 -9.56 39.24
C THR A 297 1.00 -8.73 38.37
N TYR A 298 0.91 -9.00 37.07
CA TYR A 298 0.08 -8.19 36.17
C TYR A 298 -1.40 -8.58 36.17
N VAL A 299 -1.74 -9.87 36.32
CA VAL A 299 -3.16 -10.31 36.37
C VAL A 299 -3.87 -9.79 37.61
N PHE A 300 -3.24 -9.81 38.79
CA PHE A 300 -3.89 -9.34 40.02
C PHE A 300 -3.90 -7.81 40.16
N CYS A 301 -2.93 -7.09 39.56
CA CYS A 301 -2.96 -5.63 39.52
C CYS A 301 -4.15 -5.08 38.71
N ALA A 302 -4.56 -5.77 37.64
CA ALA A 302 -5.69 -5.38 36.80
C ALA A 302 -7.06 -5.36 37.54
N GLN A 303 -7.15 -5.97 38.72
CA GLN A 303 -8.41 -6.13 39.47
C GLN A 303 -8.64 -5.09 40.58
N LYS A 304 -7.75 -4.10 40.76
CA LYS A 304 -7.91 -3.03 41.78
C LYS A 304 -7.81 -1.62 41.19
N PRO A 305 -8.93 -0.88 41.04
CA PRO A 305 -8.88 0.51 40.59
C PRO A 305 -8.28 1.41 41.69
N LYS A 306 -7.02 1.83 41.51
CA LYS A 306 -6.40 2.87 42.33
C LYS A 306 -7.05 4.22 42.01
N ARG A 307 -8.05 4.63 42.81
CA ARG A 307 -8.52 6.02 42.87
C ARG A 307 -7.38 6.94 43.31
N LEU A 308 -6.70 7.57 42.35
CA LEU A 308 -5.94 8.78 42.61
C LEU A 308 -6.92 9.91 42.94
N LYS A 309 -6.81 10.46 44.15
CA LYS A 309 -7.54 11.67 44.54
C LYS A 309 -6.79 12.88 44.00
N MET A 310 -7.45 13.68 43.18
CA MET A 310 -7.07 15.09 43.01
C MET A 310 -8.01 15.96 43.84
N SER A 311 -7.45 16.97 44.50
CA SER A 311 -8.21 17.93 45.31
C SER A 311 -8.97 18.91 44.42
N PRO A 312 -10.15 19.41 44.83
CA PRO A 312 -10.86 20.42 44.06
C PRO A 312 -10.12 21.78 44.08
N PRO A 313 -10.20 22.58 43.01
CA PRO A 313 -9.77 23.98 43.05
C PRO A 313 -10.71 24.80 43.94
N GLU A 314 -10.16 25.77 44.69
CA GLU A 314 -10.98 26.66 45.50
C GLU A 314 -11.73 27.70 44.64
N SER A 315 -12.93 28.03 45.08
CA SER A 315 -13.91 28.82 44.32
C SER A 315 -13.59 30.32 44.28
N GLN A 316 -13.80 30.95 43.13
CA GLN A 316 -14.40 32.29 43.11
C GLN A 316 -15.74 32.27 42.37
N THR A 317 -16.78 32.60 43.13
CA THR A 317 -18.19 32.51 42.72
C THR A 317 -18.67 33.83 42.15
N GLN A 318 -19.24 33.83 40.94
CA GLN A 318 -20.29 34.78 40.58
C GLN A 318 -21.43 34.05 39.85
N SER A 319 -22.64 34.61 39.97
CA SER A 319 -23.86 33.80 40.02
C SER A 319 -24.69 33.79 38.74
N GLN A 320 -25.30 32.63 38.53
CA GLN A 320 -26.37 32.32 37.57
C GLN A 320 -27.39 33.44 37.34
N THR A 321 -27.94 33.49 36.14
CA THR A 321 -29.39 33.64 35.97
C THR A 321 -29.85 32.65 34.89
N GLN A 322 -30.83 31.81 35.22
CA GLN A 322 -31.38 30.80 34.31
C GLN A 322 -32.40 31.43 33.36
N LEU A 323 -32.47 30.94 32.12
CA LEU A 323 -33.69 30.93 31.30
C LEU A 323 -33.55 29.85 30.20
N GLN A 324 -34.58 29.04 30.01
CA GLN A 324 -34.59 27.94 29.02
C GLN A 324 -35.04 28.43 27.64
N PRO A 325 -34.38 28.00 26.54
CA PRO A 325 -34.99 27.97 25.21
C PRO A 325 -35.92 26.75 25.07
N GLN A 326 -37.07 26.93 24.41
CA GLN A 326 -38.03 25.86 24.14
C GLN A 326 -37.71 25.11 22.83
N VAL A 327 -38.18 23.86 22.72
CA VAL A 327 -38.18 23.10 21.46
C VAL A 327 -39.23 23.67 20.49
N GLN A 328 -38.88 23.82 19.21
CA GLN A 328 -39.85 23.94 18.12
C GLN A 328 -39.63 22.82 17.08
N PRO A 329 -40.68 22.15 16.59
CA PRO A 329 -40.56 21.04 15.65
C PRO A 329 -40.81 21.43 14.18
N GLY A 330 -39.98 20.87 13.30
CA GLY A 330 -40.43 20.36 11.99
C GLY A 330 -40.62 21.35 10.83
N LEU A 331 -39.71 21.26 9.85
CA LEU A 331 -40.06 21.39 8.44
C LEU A 331 -39.27 20.34 7.64
N SER A 332 -39.98 19.54 6.85
CA SER A 332 -39.47 18.26 6.33
C SER A 332 -39.32 18.25 4.81
N THR A 333 -38.12 17.95 4.31
CA THR A 333 -37.87 17.77 2.87
C THR A 333 -37.02 16.53 2.56
N ILE A 334 -37.73 15.46 2.22
CA ILE A 334 -37.38 14.44 1.21
C ILE A 334 -35.95 13.86 1.26
N ARG A 335 -35.80 12.67 1.86
CA ARG A 335 -34.75 11.73 1.44
C ARG A 335 -35.14 11.12 0.09
N VAL A 336 -34.52 11.57 -0.99
CA VAL A 336 -34.48 10.80 -2.24
C VAL A 336 -33.36 9.76 -2.08
N SER A 337 -33.66 8.48 -2.27
CA SER A 337 -32.66 7.42 -2.28
C SER A 337 -31.96 7.37 -3.65
N PRO A 338 -30.66 7.67 -3.77
CA PRO A 338 -29.93 7.55 -5.04
C PRO A 338 -29.79 6.08 -5.46
N THR A 339 -30.29 5.73 -6.65
CA THR A 339 -30.57 4.34 -7.04
C THR A 339 -29.54 3.67 -7.96
N SER A 340 -28.58 4.40 -8.53
CA SER A 340 -27.58 3.82 -9.45
C SER A 340 -26.14 4.00 -8.99
N TRP A 341 -25.32 3.03 -9.45
CA TRP A 341 -23.88 2.88 -9.31
C TRP A 341 -23.01 4.02 -9.87
N GLN A 342 -23.62 5.09 -10.40
CA GLN A 342 -22.96 6.31 -10.83
C GLN A 342 -23.49 7.55 -10.09
N ASP A 343 -24.72 7.51 -9.57
CA ASP A 343 -25.34 8.66 -8.92
C ASP A 343 -24.75 8.92 -7.54
N GLN A 344 -24.49 7.88 -6.74
CA GLN A 344 -23.86 8.08 -5.43
C GLN A 344 -22.39 8.50 -5.62
N ALA A 345 -21.74 8.09 -6.72
CA ALA A 345 -20.42 8.56 -7.14
C ALA A 345 -20.38 10.07 -7.38
N LEU A 346 -21.32 10.55 -8.18
CA LEU A 346 -21.45 11.97 -8.44
C LEU A 346 -21.85 12.72 -7.16
N CYS A 347 -22.80 12.22 -6.38
CA CYS A 347 -23.23 12.84 -5.12
C CYS A 347 -22.12 12.93 -4.07
N PHE A 348 -21.33 11.86 -3.85
CA PHE A 348 -20.22 11.92 -2.87
C PHE A 348 -19.06 12.74 -3.44
N PHE A 349 -18.70 12.61 -4.73
CA PHE A 349 -17.70 13.50 -5.35
C PHE A 349 -18.07 14.98 -5.16
N VAL A 350 -19.31 15.37 -5.45
CA VAL A 350 -19.80 16.73 -5.22
C VAL A 350 -19.78 17.07 -3.72
N ASN A 351 -20.31 16.24 -2.83
CA ASN A 351 -20.33 16.49 -1.38
C ASN A 351 -18.93 16.63 -0.74
N GLN A 352 -17.89 16.04 -1.36
CA GLN A 352 -16.54 16.00 -0.83
C GLN A 352 -15.58 17.01 -1.46
N TYR A 353 -15.86 17.45 -2.70
CA TYR A 353 -14.98 18.32 -3.49
C TYR A 353 -15.62 19.65 -3.88
N ARG A 354 -16.96 19.79 -3.84
CA ARG A 354 -17.61 21.10 -3.98
C ARG A 354 -17.55 21.84 -2.65
N ILE A 355 -17.11 23.10 -2.70
CA ILE A 355 -17.33 24.06 -1.61
C ILE A 355 -18.50 24.94 -2.07
N SER A 356 -19.52 25.13 -1.24
CA SER A 356 -20.64 26.03 -1.59
C SER A 356 -20.21 27.49 -1.42
N ALA A 357 -20.72 28.38 -2.29
CA ALA A 357 -20.57 29.82 -2.10
C ALA A 357 -21.24 30.26 -0.77
N GLY A 358 -20.55 31.12 -0.02
CA GLY A 358 -21.14 31.80 1.14
C GLY A 358 -22.07 32.94 0.73
N SER A 359 -22.68 33.61 1.72
CA SER A 359 -23.47 34.84 1.53
C SER A 359 -22.72 35.93 0.77
N ASP A 360 -21.39 35.93 0.89
CA ASP A 360 -20.51 37.03 0.51
C ASP A 360 -20.08 36.97 -0.97
N GLY A 361 -20.84 36.26 -1.81
CA GLY A 361 -20.66 36.17 -3.27
C GLY A 361 -19.48 35.34 -3.77
N ALA A 362 -18.53 34.98 -2.90
CA ALA A 362 -17.33 34.22 -3.24
C ALA A 362 -17.65 32.89 -3.94
N VAL A 363 -17.07 32.66 -5.13
CA VAL A 363 -17.34 31.46 -5.93
C VAL A 363 -16.74 30.21 -5.26
N GLY A 364 -17.55 29.16 -5.15
CA GLY A 364 -17.15 27.89 -4.57
C GLY A 364 -16.22 27.06 -5.49
N PHE A 365 -15.35 26.25 -4.89
CA PHE A 365 -14.55 25.29 -5.64
C PHE A 365 -15.48 24.22 -6.26
N LEU A 366 -15.27 23.91 -7.55
CA LEU A 366 -16.12 23.06 -8.41
C LEU A 366 -17.60 23.47 -8.53
N ASP A 367 -18.00 24.65 -8.04
CA ASP A 367 -19.40 25.11 -8.04
C ASP A 367 -20.00 25.19 -9.45
N PHE A 368 -19.16 25.56 -10.44
CA PHE A 368 -19.46 25.66 -11.87
C PHE A 368 -19.95 24.34 -12.52
N LEU A 369 -19.66 23.17 -11.92
CA LEU A 369 -20.15 21.89 -12.46
C LEU A 369 -21.69 21.85 -12.45
N SER A 370 -22.32 22.54 -11.49
CA SER A 370 -23.78 22.68 -11.42
C SER A 370 -24.33 23.30 -12.71
N ASP A 371 -23.76 24.44 -13.13
CA ASP A 371 -24.22 25.22 -14.28
C ASP A 371 -23.99 24.46 -15.61
N LEU A 372 -22.85 23.77 -15.74
CA LEU A 372 -22.50 22.98 -16.92
C LEU A 372 -23.34 21.70 -17.07
N LEU A 373 -23.86 21.14 -15.98
CA LEU A 373 -24.74 19.96 -16.05
C LEU A 373 -26.19 20.35 -16.33
N HIS A 374 -26.71 21.39 -15.66
CA HIS A 374 -28.10 21.83 -15.86
C HIS A 374 -28.38 22.38 -17.26
N SER A 375 -27.38 23.03 -17.88
CA SER A 375 -27.48 23.56 -19.26
C SER A 375 -27.67 22.49 -20.34
N ASN A 376 -27.48 21.20 -20.03
CA ASN A 376 -27.62 20.10 -20.99
C ASN A 376 -28.98 19.38 -20.93
N ASN A 377 -29.78 19.56 -19.87
CA ASN A 377 -31.01 18.79 -19.64
C ASN A 377 -32.22 19.24 -20.48
N ASN A 378 -32.13 20.38 -21.18
CA ASN A 378 -33.23 20.91 -21.99
C ASN A 378 -33.21 20.47 -23.46
N ASP A 379 -32.11 19.88 -23.96
CA ASP A 379 -31.90 19.67 -25.41
C ASP A 379 -31.46 18.26 -25.81
N SER A 380 -32.05 17.79 -26.92
CA SER A 380 -31.71 16.61 -27.74
C SER A 380 -32.07 15.20 -27.21
N THR A 381 -33.18 14.68 -27.73
CA THR A 381 -33.63 13.28 -27.65
C THR A 381 -32.95 12.38 -28.70
N ASP A 382 -31.62 12.40 -28.82
CA ASP A 382 -30.90 11.77 -29.94
C ASP A 382 -29.88 10.69 -29.50
N LEU A 383 -30.33 9.43 -29.53
CA LEU A 383 -29.69 8.23 -28.95
C LEU A 383 -28.42 7.73 -29.70
N ARG A 384 -27.68 8.61 -30.38
CA ARG A 384 -26.49 8.24 -31.18
C ARG A 384 -25.26 9.14 -31.06
N LYS A 385 -25.31 10.24 -30.28
CA LYS A 385 -24.09 11.03 -30.05
C LYS A 385 -23.20 10.37 -29.00
N THR A 386 -21.94 10.17 -29.38
CA THR A 386 -20.88 9.57 -28.57
C THR A 386 -20.60 10.41 -27.32
N HIS A 387 -20.72 9.79 -26.14
CA HIS A 387 -20.08 10.14 -24.87
C HIS A 387 -19.58 11.60 -24.75
N ASP A 388 -20.40 12.51 -24.20
CA ASP A 388 -19.99 13.91 -23.92
C ASP A 388 -18.66 13.94 -23.15
N PRO A 389 -17.65 14.72 -23.58
CA PRO A 389 -16.34 14.71 -22.93
C PRO A 389 -16.40 15.13 -21.46
N LEU A 390 -17.26 16.10 -21.11
CA LEU A 390 -17.42 16.52 -19.72
C LEU A 390 -18.03 15.41 -18.86
N GLN A 391 -19.17 14.85 -19.26
CA GLN A 391 -19.80 13.75 -18.52
C GLN A 391 -18.85 12.56 -18.40
N SER A 392 -18.12 12.21 -19.46
CA SER A 392 -17.20 11.07 -19.45
C SER A 392 -16.01 11.28 -18.51
N ALA A 393 -15.43 12.49 -18.48
CA ALA A 393 -14.35 12.83 -17.56
C ALA A 393 -14.85 12.98 -16.11
N LEU A 394 -16.07 13.50 -15.94
CA LEU A 394 -16.74 13.59 -14.64
C LEU A 394 -17.07 12.20 -14.11
N ASP A 395 -17.58 11.29 -14.93
CA ASP A 395 -17.83 9.89 -14.58
C ASP A 395 -16.52 9.15 -14.28
N ALA A 396 -15.43 9.47 -15.00
CA ALA A 396 -14.12 8.92 -14.73
C ALA A 396 -13.61 9.35 -13.34
N VAL A 397 -13.62 10.66 -13.05
CA VAL A 397 -13.21 11.19 -11.73
C VAL A 397 -14.17 10.70 -10.67
N ALA A 398 -15.48 10.81 -10.89
CA ALA A 398 -16.49 10.38 -9.93
C ALA A 398 -16.36 8.89 -9.65
N ASN A 399 -16.12 7.98 -10.61
CA ASN A 399 -15.93 6.55 -10.34
C ASN A 399 -14.49 6.15 -9.97
N LEU A 400 -13.52 7.07 -9.94
CA LEU A 400 -12.19 6.77 -9.40
C LEU A 400 -12.01 7.41 -8.01
N VAL A 401 -12.37 8.69 -7.85
CA VAL A 401 -12.65 9.30 -6.55
C VAL A 401 -13.62 8.41 -5.81
N PHE A 402 -14.68 7.98 -6.45
CA PHE A 402 -15.47 6.89 -5.96
C PHE A 402 -14.94 5.55 -6.59
N TYR A 403 -13.81 5.03 -6.12
CA TYR A 403 -13.34 3.61 -6.13
C TYR A 403 -12.73 3.25 -4.75
N ASN A 404 -11.74 4.05 -4.38
CA ASN A 404 -11.34 4.51 -3.05
C ASN A 404 -11.75 3.68 -1.76
N ARG A 405 -12.95 3.61 -1.15
CA ARG A 405 -13.16 3.23 0.32
C ARG A 405 -13.25 1.72 0.61
N LEU A 406 -13.29 0.91 -0.44
CA LEU A 406 -13.65 -0.51 -0.58
C LEU A 406 -12.38 -1.26 -0.91
N ARG A 407 -11.67 -0.70 -1.89
CA ARG A 407 -10.68 -1.39 -2.73
C ARG A 407 -11.31 -2.45 -3.65
N GLU A 408 -12.55 -2.22 -4.09
CA GLU A 408 -13.36 -3.11 -4.96
C GLU A 408 -13.17 -2.76 -6.45
N LYS A 409 -13.22 -3.78 -7.30
CA LYS A 409 -12.45 -3.78 -8.56
C LYS A 409 -13.29 -3.60 -9.81
N SER A 410 -14.61 -3.84 -9.76
CA SER A 410 -15.51 -3.56 -10.88
C SER A 410 -15.48 -2.07 -11.22
N VAL A 411 -15.58 -1.25 -10.18
CA VAL A 411 -15.51 0.22 -10.26
C VAL A 411 -14.16 0.71 -10.78
N TYR A 412 -13.04 0.19 -10.28
CA TYR A 412 -11.71 0.57 -10.77
C TYR A 412 -11.55 0.32 -12.29
N VAL A 413 -12.26 -0.68 -12.81
CA VAL A 413 -12.33 -0.96 -14.26
C VAL A 413 -13.29 0.01 -14.96
N ASP A 414 -14.47 0.31 -14.42
CA ASP A 414 -15.44 1.21 -15.04
C ASP A 414 -14.94 2.65 -15.13
N ALA A 415 -14.31 3.17 -14.07
CA ALA A 415 -13.67 4.47 -14.07
C ALA A 415 -12.54 4.58 -15.12
N ARG A 416 -11.82 3.49 -15.37
CA ARG A 416 -10.82 3.39 -16.44
C ARG A 416 -11.45 3.33 -17.84
N LYS A 417 -12.67 2.80 -18.00
CA LYS A 417 -13.43 2.89 -19.26
C LYS A 417 -13.84 4.33 -19.53
N SER A 418 -14.46 5.00 -18.55
CA SER A 418 -14.87 6.40 -18.68
C SER A 418 -13.67 7.33 -18.94
N TYR A 419 -12.51 7.06 -18.35
CA TYR A 419 -11.26 7.77 -18.67
C TYR A 419 -10.84 7.58 -20.13
N GLY A 420 -10.99 6.37 -20.69
CA GLY A 420 -10.75 6.08 -22.10
C GLY A 420 -11.72 6.81 -23.03
N TRP A 421 -13.02 6.74 -22.76
CA TRP A 421 -14.05 7.46 -23.53
C TRP A 421 -13.89 8.97 -23.45
N ALA A 422 -13.52 9.51 -22.28
CA ALA A 422 -13.21 10.93 -22.15
C ALA A 422 -12.05 11.35 -23.05
N LEU A 423 -10.96 10.58 -23.09
CA LEU A 423 -9.85 10.84 -24.01
C LEU A 423 -10.26 10.72 -25.48
N GLU A 424 -11.12 9.75 -25.84
CA GLU A 424 -11.61 9.59 -27.21
C GLU A 424 -12.47 10.78 -27.64
N SER A 425 -13.43 11.19 -26.82
CA SER A 425 -14.31 12.33 -27.09
C SER A 425 -13.60 13.69 -27.03
N ILE A 426 -12.61 13.86 -26.15
CA ILE A 426 -11.72 15.03 -26.19
C ILE A 426 -10.94 15.03 -27.51
N ASN A 427 -10.34 13.91 -27.93
CA ASN A 427 -9.63 13.81 -29.22
C ASN A 427 -10.55 13.90 -30.46
N ALA A 428 -11.87 13.84 -30.30
CA ALA A 428 -12.84 14.20 -31.32
C ALA A 428 -13.12 15.72 -31.31
N ALA A 429 -13.48 16.29 -30.16
CA ALA A 429 -13.75 17.72 -29.99
C ALA A 429 -12.55 18.60 -30.38
N LEU A 430 -11.32 18.16 -30.11
CA LEU A 430 -10.08 18.86 -30.50
C LEU A 430 -9.85 18.93 -32.02
N ARG A 431 -10.67 18.27 -32.85
CA ARG A 431 -10.64 18.38 -34.32
C ARG A 431 -11.51 19.52 -34.85
N SER A 432 -12.29 20.17 -34.00
CA SER A 432 -13.13 21.33 -34.33
C SER A 432 -12.78 22.49 -33.41
N GLU A 433 -12.38 23.63 -33.97
CA GLU A 433 -11.96 24.80 -33.20
C GLU A 433 -13.04 25.30 -32.22
N THR A 434 -14.32 25.16 -32.58
CA THR A 434 -15.45 25.55 -31.73
C THR A 434 -15.66 24.61 -30.53
N GLU A 435 -15.50 23.30 -30.73
CA GLU A 435 -15.67 22.29 -29.66
C GLU A 435 -14.44 22.19 -28.77
N ALA A 436 -13.24 22.37 -29.34
CA ALA A 436 -11.97 22.50 -28.61
C ALA A 436 -11.99 23.67 -27.63
N CYS A 437 -12.56 24.81 -28.03
CA CYS A 437 -12.68 26.00 -27.19
C CYS A 437 -13.82 25.95 -26.16
N SER A 438 -14.66 24.92 -26.19
CA SER A 438 -15.83 24.82 -25.31
C SER A 438 -15.44 24.59 -23.85
N ASP A 439 -16.26 25.13 -22.94
CA ASP A 439 -16.14 24.92 -21.51
C ASP A 439 -16.21 23.43 -21.12
N ARG A 440 -17.00 22.63 -21.86
CA ARG A 440 -17.13 21.18 -21.62
C ARG A 440 -15.83 20.45 -21.88
N THR A 441 -15.19 20.67 -23.03
CA THR A 441 -13.90 20.06 -23.37
C THR A 441 -12.80 20.49 -22.40
N PHE A 442 -12.76 21.76 -22.02
CA PHE A 442 -11.75 22.27 -21.09
C PHE A 442 -11.96 21.74 -19.66
N ALA A 443 -13.20 21.75 -19.15
CA ALA A 443 -13.56 21.13 -17.87
C ALA A 443 -13.23 19.64 -17.84
N ALA A 444 -13.43 18.92 -18.96
CA ALA A 444 -13.08 17.52 -19.09
C ALA A 444 -11.57 17.27 -18.93
N VAL A 445 -10.71 18.07 -19.57
CA VAL A 445 -9.25 17.94 -19.43
C VAL A 445 -8.78 18.25 -18.01
N LEU A 446 -9.37 19.26 -17.34
CA LEU A 446 -9.09 19.54 -15.92
C LEU A 446 -9.52 18.39 -15.01
N LEU A 447 -10.68 17.79 -15.27
CA LEU A 447 -11.12 16.57 -14.59
C LEU A 447 -10.20 15.38 -14.89
N LEU A 448 -9.68 15.19 -16.11
CA LEU A 448 -8.70 14.14 -16.38
C LEU A 448 -7.35 14.39 -15.70
N SER A 449 -6.94 15.66 -15.52
CA SER A 449 -5.81 16.04 -14.68
C SER A 449 -6.07 15.68 -13.21
N LEU A 450 -7.30 15.92 -12.71
CA LEU A 450 -7.80 15.48 -11.41
C LEU A 450 -7.70 13.93 -11.32
N PHE A 451 -8.34 13.17 -12.20
CA PHE A 451 -8.28 11.69 -12.26
C PHE A 451 -6.85 11.17 -12.17
N ILE A 452 -5.97 11.67 -13.05
CA ILE A 452 -4.55 11.34 -13.06
C ILE A 452 -3.94 11.66 -11.69
N ASP A 453 -4.12 12.89 -11.20
CA ASP A 453 -3.50 13.33 -9.96
C ASP A 453 -3.94 12.62 -8.71
N VAL A 454 -5.11 12.01 -8.72
CA VAL A 454 -5.69 11.39 -7.54
C VAL A 454 -5.51 9.83 -7.74
N ALA A 455 -5.07 9.37 -8.92
CA ALA A 455 -4.73 7.97 -9.24
C ALA A 455 -3.33 7.48 -8.84
N GLY A 456 -2.47 8.23 -8.17
CA GLY A 456 -1.14 7.73 -7.73
C GLY A 456 -0.11 7.53 -8.85
N GLU A 457 -0.52 7.63 -10.11
CA GLU A 457 0.28 7.31 -11.31
C GLU A 457 1.19 8.47 -11.79
N ARG A 458 1.79 9.28 -10.88
CA ARG A 458 2.68 10.38 -11.34
C ARG A 458 4.05 9.79 -11.61
N GLN A 459 4.55 9.99 -12.83
CA GLN A 459 5.93 9.69 -13.16
C GLN A 459 6.78 10.88 -12.70
N GLY A 460 7.23 10.82 -11.45
CA GLY A 460 7.94 11.91 -10.78
C GLY A 460 7.02 13.08 -10.42
N LEU A 461 7.53 14.31 -10.54
CA LEU A 461 6.85 15.50 -10.03
C LEU A 461 5.94 16.22 -11.01
N VAL A 462 5.89 15.85 -12.29
CA VAL A 462 5.19 16.63 -13.33
C VAL A 462 3.85 15.97 -13.69
N ASN A 463 2.79 16.75 -13.96
CA ASN A 463 1.54 16.18 -14.48
C ASN A 463 1.54 16.27 -16.02
N GLN A 464 1.39 15.13 -16.68
CA GLN A 464 1.42 15.02 -18.15
C GLN A 464 0.23 15.74 -18.82
N GLN A 465 -0.86 16.02 -18.10
CA GLN A 465 -2.00 16.81 -18.62
C GLN A 465 -1.73 18.32 -18.65
N THR A 466 -0.78 18.85 -17.86
CA THR A 466 -0.62 20.32 -17.70
C THR A 466 -0.26 21.04 -18.99
N ALA A 467 0.58 20.43 -19.84
CA ALA A 467 0.93 21.01 -21.14
C ALA A 467 -0.31 21.12 -22.04
N GLY A 468 -1.20 20.11 -22.04
CA GLY A 468 -2.48 20.16 -22.74
C GLY A 468 -3.43 21.22 -22.18
N ILE A 469 -3.53 21.35 -20.84
CA ILE A 469 -4.29 22.41 -20.17
C ILE A 469 -3.80 23.79 -20.64
N TYR A 470 -2.49 24.02 -20.59
CA TYR A 470 -1.83 25.26 -21.00
C TYR A 470 -2.16 25.64 -22.46
N TYR A 471 -1.99 24.72 -23.42
CA TYR A 471 -2.32 24.99 -24.82
C TYR A 471 -3.82 25.26 -25.04
N LEU A 472 -4.72 24.61 -24.30
CA LEU A 472 -6.17 24.90 -24.39
C LEU A 472 -6.57 26.22 -23.74
N MET A 473 -5.84 26.68 -22.71
CA MET A 473 -6.00 28.03 -22.17
C MET A 473 -5.60 29.10 -23.19
N GLN A 474 -4.50 28.89 -23.92
CA GLN A 474 -4.10 29.77 -25.03
C GLN A 474 -5.15 29.76 -26.14
N LEU A 475 -5.63 28.58 -26.57
CA LEU A 475 -6.58 28.44 -27.68
C LEU A 475 -7.95 29.08 -27.39
N ARG A 476 -8.45 28.95 -26.15
CA ARG A 476 -9.72 29.59 -25.72
C ARG A 476 -9.64 31.11 -25.67
N GLY A 477 -8.45 31.65 -25.37
CA GLY A 477 -8.19 33.09 -25.29
C GLY A 477 -9.14 33.83 -24.33
N SER A 478 -9.34 35.12 -24.59
CA SER A 478 -10.19 35.99 -23.77
C SER A 478 -11.69 35.88 -24.08
N ARG A 479 -12.07 35.29 -25.21
CA ARG A 479 -13.47 35.25 -25.70
C ARG A 479 -14.41 34.52 -24.73
N ASN A 480 -13.90 33.51 -24.02
CA ASN A 480 -14.68 32.68 -23.09
C ASN A 480 -14.36 33.00 -21.61
N LEU A 481 -14.06 34.25 -21.25
CA LEU A 481 -13.92 34.71 -19.85
C LEU A 481 -15.12 35.54 -19.34
N SER A 482 -16.19 35.64 -20.12
CA SER A 482 -17.37 36.47 -19.86
C SER A 482 -18.36 35.88 -18.84
N THR A 483 -18.22 34.61 -18.43
CA THR A 483 -19.17 33.95 -17.52
C THR A 483 -18.50 33.51 -16.21
N LYS A 484 -19.29 33.44 -15.13
CA LYS A 484 -18.83 32.97 -13.80
C LYS A 484 -18.24 31.55 -13.87
N CYS A 485 -18.88 30.66 -14.63
CA CYS A 485 -18.42 29.30 -14.90
C CYS A 485 -17.08 29.30 -15.65
N SER A 486 -17.03 29.96 -16.80
CA SER A 486 -15.90 29.89 -17.73
C SER A 486 -14.62 30.52 -17.17
N LEU A 487 -14.77 31.53 -16.31
CA LEU A 487 -13.70 32.11 -15.49
C LEU A 487 -13.20 31.14 -14.41
N SER A 488 -14.12 30.49 -13.67
CA SER A 488 -13.77 29.54 -12.61
C SER A 488 -12.96 28.36 -13.13
N LEU A 489 -13.33 27.86 -14.32
CA LEU A 489 -12.54 26.86 -15.06
C LEU A 489 -11.13 27.36 -15.39
N PHE A 490 -11.00 28.58 -15.92
CA PHE A 490 -9.71 29.14 -16.32
C PHE A 490 -8.76 29.29 -15.13
N SER A 491 -9.26 29.71 -13.97
CA SER A 491 -8.45 29.80 -12.75
C SER A 491 -8.01 28.44 -12.19
N TRP A 492 -8.85 27.40 -12.31
CA TRP A 492 -8.42 26.04 -11.95
C TRP A 492 -7.34 25.52 -12.91
N GLY A 493 -7.45 25.80 -14.22
CA GLY A 493 -6.40 25.51 -15.19
C GLY A 493 -5.07 26.21 -14.89
N LEU A 494 -5.10 27.50 -14.53
CA LEU A 494 -3.89 28.23 -14.16
C LEU A 494 -3.25 27.67 -12.88
N SER A 495 -4.04 27.22 -11.90
CA SER A 495 -3.52 26.57 -10.70
C SER A 495 -2.66 25.34 -11.05
N HIS A 496 -3.12 24.45 -11.94
CA HIS A 496 -2.30 23.32 -12.42
C HIS A 496 -1.02 23.79 -13.13
N ALA A 497 -1.12 24.80 -14.00
CA ALA A 497 0.02 25.35 -14.74
C ALA A 497 1.09 25.96 -13.80
N MET A 498 0.67 26.82 -12.87
CA MET A 498 1.53 27.42 -11.84
C MET A 498 2.17 26.38 -10.92
N THR A 499 1.46 25.31 -10.55
CA THR A 499 2.06 24.21 -9.78
C THR A 499 3.21 23.56 -10.54
N GLN A 500 3.09 23.36 -11.85
CA GLN A 500 4.16 22.80 -12.67
C GLN A 500 5.34 23.75 -12.80
N PHE A 501 5.10 25.05 -12.99
CA PHE A 501 6.15 26.07 -13.03
C PHE A 501 7.02 26.05 -11.76
N PHE A 502 6.42 26.00 -10.56
CA PHE A 502 7.17 25.91 -9.29
C PHE A 502 7.93 24.59 -9.10
N ILE A 503 7.56 23.54 -9.85
CA ILE A 503 8.18 22.20 -9.79
C ILE A 503 9.38 22.09 -10.72
N THR A 504 9.29 22.61 -11.96
CA THR A 504 10.31 22.42 -13.00
C THR A 504 11.18 23.65 -13.24
N GLY A 505 10.75 24.84 -12.82
CA GLY A 505 11.35 26.11 -13.23
C GLY A 505 11.02 26.49 -14.69
N GLU A 506 10.22 25.72 -15.42
CA GLU A 506 9.89 26.01 -16.81
C GLU A 506 8.86 27.13 -16.92
N TYR A 507 9.30 28.30 -17.38
CA TYR A 507 8.52 29.55 -17.44
C TYR A 507 7.35 29.58 -18.44
N GLN A 508 6.92 28.43 -18.99
CA GLN A 508 5.93 28.32 -20.07
C GLN A 508 4.64 29.11 -19.76
N CYS A 509 4.18 29.07 -18.50
CA CYS A 509 2.96 29.73 -18.03
C CYS A 509 2.93 31.25 -18.22
N ALA A 510 4.08 31.90 -18.41
CA ALA A 510 4.21 33.35 -18.57
C ALA A 510 3.33 33.93 -19.69
N SER A 511 3.16 33.19 -20.80
CA SER A 511 2.36 33.61 -21.96
C SER A 511 0.85 33.76 -21.68
N LEU A 512 0.36 33.29 -20.53
CA LEU A 512 -1.04 33.40 -20.12
C LEU A 512 -1.36 34.69 -19.33
N ALA A 513 -0.35 35.49 -18.97
CA ALA A 513 -0.53 36.69 -18.15
C ALA A 513 -1.47 37.72 -18.82
N ASP A 514 -1.32 37.95 -20.13
CA ASP A 514 -2.16 38.89 -20.89
C ASP A 514 -3.66 38.51 -20.81
N LEU A 515 -3.97 37.22 -20.88
CA LEU A 515 -5.35 36.71 -20.79
C LEU A 515 -5.97 36.93 -19.40
N LEU A 516 -5.16 36.91 -18.34
CA LEU A 516 -5.61 37.10 -16.96
C LEU A 516 -5.90 38.58 -16.62
N THR A 517 -5.37 39.54 -17.38
CA THR A 517 -5.70 40.96 -17.19
C THR A 517 -7.16 41.29 -17.53
N LEU A 518 -7.79 40.46 -18.36
CA LEU A 518 -9.16 40.65 -18.87
C LEU A 518 -10.24 39.96 -18.00
N ALA A 519 -9.85 39.32 -16.89
CA ALA A 519 -10.76 38.62 -15.99
C ALA A 519 -11.47 39.58 -15.01
N PRO A 520 -12.82 39.53 -14.88
CA PRO A 520 -13.56 40.41 -13.98
C PRO A 520 -13.32 40.08 -12.49
N GLU A 521 -13.22 41.11 -11.65
CA GLU A 521 -12.83 41.04 -10.22
C GLU A 521 -13.92 40.46 -9.28
N SER A 522 -14.55 39.36 -9.69
CA SER A 522 -15.70 38.73 -9.05
C SER A 522 -15.43 37.95 -7.75
N SER A 523 -14.16 37.70 -7.40
CA SER A 523 -13.76 36.96 -6.19
C SER A 523 -12.29 37.16 -5.88
N HIS A 524 -11.93 37.14 -4.60
CA HIS A 524 -10.54 37.18 -4.11
C HIS A 524 -9.68 36.05 -4.71
N TRP A 525 -10.26 34.87 -4.98
CA TRP A 525 -9.53 33.77 -5.62
C TRP A 525 -9.11 34.11 -7.06
N HIS A 526 -9.98 34.73 -7.85
CA HIS A 526 -9.64 35.17 -9.21
C HIS A 526 -8.52 36.23 -9.19
N ARG A 527 -8.53 37.14 -8.20
CA ARG A 527 -7.46 38.14 -8.01
C ARG A 527 -6.10 37.49 -7.63
N ALA A 528 -6.07 36.55 -6.68
CA ALA A 528 -4.84 35.80 -6.33
C ALA A 528 -4.25 35.03 -7.53
N VAL A 529 -5.11 34.43 -8.34
CA VAL A 529 -4.70 33.70 -9.55
C VAL A 529 -4.17 34.66 -10.63
N ARG A 530 -4.77 35.86 -10.81
CA ARG A 530 -4.23 36.91 -11.70
C ARG A 530 -2.83 37.35 -11.28
N ILE A 531 -2.64 37.65 -10.00
CA ILE A 531 -1.36 38.04 -9.41
C ILE A 531 -0.31 36.95 -9.63
N SER A 532 -0.67 35.69 -9.40
CA SER A 532 0.20 34.53 -9.62
C SER A 532 0.67 34.41 -11.09
N GLY A 533 -0.21 34.74 -12.05
CA GLY A 533 0.14 34.80 -13.48
C GLY A 533 1.08 35.97 -13.83
N LYS A 534 0.83 37.17 -13.29
CA LYS A 534 1.75 38.31 -13.45
C LYS A 534 3.15 38.00 -12.90
N ILE A 535 3.21 37.33 -11.74
CA ILE A 535 4.47 36.84 -11.15
C ILE A 535 5.21 35.89 -12.10
N ALA A 536 4.55 34.88 -12.67
CA ALA A 536 5.19 33.95 -13.60
C ALA A 536 5.75 34.67 -14.85
N PHE A 537 5.04 35.68 -15.37
CA PHE A 537 5.53 36.51 -16.46
C PHE A 537 6.73 37.36 -16.06
N PHE A 538 6.69 38.03 -14.89
CA PHE A 538 7.83 38.79 -14.36
C PHE A 538 9.08 37.92 -14.21
N VAL A 539 8.96 36.72 -13.63
CA VAL A 539 10.10 35.81 -13.49
C VAL A 539 10.59 35.34 -14.87
N SER A 540 9.71 35.08 -15.84
CA SER A 540 10.11 34.69 -17.20
C SER A 540 10.89 35.77 -17.94
N ILE A 541 10.47 37.03 -17.88
CA ILE A 541 11.14 38.13 -18.62
C ILE A 541 12.44 38.59 -17.96
N THR A 542 12.59 38.35 -16.65
CA THR A 542 13.82 38.67 -15.89
C THR A 542 14.84 37.53 -15.89
N THR A 543 14.43 36.29 -16.12
CA THR A 543 15.34 35.13 -16.11
C THR A 543 16.57 35.30 -17.03
N PRO A 544 16.44 35.71 -18.31
CA PRO A 544 17.59 35.91 -19.20
C PRO A 544 18.55 37.03 -18.78
N LEU A 545 18.12 37.95 -17.91
CA LEU A 545 18.95 39.01 -17.33
C LEU A 545 19.82 38.49 -16.18
N VAL A 546 19.29 37.58 -15.36
CA VAL A 546 20.01 36.97 -14.22
C VAL A 546 20.92 35.82 -14.69
N GLU A 547 20.47 35.03 -15.66
CA GLU A 547 21.19 33.84 -16.17
C GLU A 547 22.18 34.18 -17.31
N SER A 548 22.75 35.39 -17.27
CA SER A 548 23.86 35.91 -18.09
C SER A 548 23.78 35.71 -19.62
N SER A 549 22.58 35.42 -20.14
CA SER A 549 22.35 35.08 -21.55
C SER A 549 22.13 36.30 -22.45
N ILE A 550 21.99 37.49 -21.87
CA ILE A 550 21.81 38.77 -22.57
C ILE A 550 23.00 39.70 -22.27
N SER A 551 23.60 40.29 -23.31
CA SER A 551 24.67 41.29 -23.10
C SER A 551 24.09 42.59 -22.54
N PRO A 552 24.71 43.22 -21.51
CA PRO A 552 24.24 44.48 -20.94
C PRO A 552 24.07 45.63 -21.94
N SER A 553 24.76 45.56 -23.07
CA SER A 553 24.66 46.48 -24.22
C SER A 553 23.34 46.42 -25.01
N SER A 554 22.40 45.53 -24.66
CA SER A 554 21.13 45.31 -25.41
C SER A 554 19.86 45.63 -24.62
N LEU A 555 20.00 45.96 -23.32
CA LEU A 555 18.93 46.57 -22.53
C LEU A 555 18.95 48.08 -22.72
N ASP A 556 17.83 48.62 -23.20
CA ASP A 556 17.58 50.05 -23.23
C ASP A 556 16.98 50.50 -21.89
N LEU A 557 17.21 51.77 -21.52
CA LEU A 557 16.72 52.39 -20.29
C LEU A 557 15.18 52.29 -20.21
N THR A 558 14.49 52.46 -21.34
CA THR A 558 13.03 52.27 -21.45
C THR A 558 12.58 50.88 -21.00
N LYS A 559 13.34 49.82 -21.33
CA LYS A 559 13.01 48.44 -20.94
C LYS A 559 13.17 48.23 -19.43
N LEU A 560 14.22 48.78 -18.83
CA LEU A 560 14.43 48.73 -17.37
C LEU A 560 13.28 49.42 -16.62
N HIS A 561 12.85 50.60 -17.09
CA HIS A 561 11.69 51.29 -16.52
C HIS A 561 10.42 50.42 -16.58
N THR A 562 10.10 49.83 -17.74
CA THR A 562 8.92 48.94 -17.85
C THR A 562 9.00 47.70 -16.96
N LEU A 563 10.19 47.17 -16.67
CA LEU A 563 10.36 46.04 -15.74
C LEU A 563 10.10 46.44 -14.29
N PHE A 564 10.57 47.61 -13.87
CA PHE A 564 10.39 48.09 -12.49
C PHE A 564 8.96 48.61 -12.24
N ASP A 565 8.34 49.28 -13.21
CA ASP A 565 6.92 49.66 -13.12
C ASP A 565 6.01 48.42 -13.04
N PHE A 566 6.32 47.34 -13.76
CA PHE A 566 5.59 46.08 -13.65
C PHE A 566 5.82 45.35 -12.31
N ALA A 567 7.03 45.41 -11.75
CA ALA A 567 7.29 44.90 -10.40
C ALA A 567 6.51 45.68 -9.32
N LEU A 568 6.43 47.01 -9.45
CA LEU A 568 5.63 47.87 -8.57
C LEU A 568 4.12 47.58 -8.69
N ASP A 569 3.60 47.34 -9.90
CA ASP A 569 2.21 46.93 -10.11
C ASP A 569 1.87 45.61 -9.39
N ILE A 570 2.73 44.59 -9.51
CA ILE A 570 2.57 43.30 -8.80
C ILE A 570 2.54 43.48 -7.29
N LEU A 571 3.44 44.29 -6.72
CA LEU A 571 3.47 44.58 -5.28
C LEU A 571 2.17 45.26 -4.81
N ASN A 572 1.70 46.26 -5.55
CA ASN A 572 0.45 46.95 -5.24
C ASN A 572 -0.77 46.01 -5.34
N GLU A 573 -0.80 45.07 -6.29
CA GLU A 573 -1.87 44.07 -6.35
C GLU A 573 -1.83 43.06 -5.19
N ILE A 574 -0.64 42.58 -4.79
CA ILE A 574 -0.48 41.70 -3.60
C ILE A 574 -1.05 42.40 -2.37
N SER A 575 -0.63 43.65 -2.10
CA SER A 575 -1.10 44.42 -0.96
C SER A 575 -2.60 44.76 -1.03
N SER A 576 -3.10 45.11 -2.22
CA SER A 576 -4.54 45.31 -2.47
C SER A 576 -5.32 44.03 -2.14
N TRP A 577 -4.83 42.88 -2.56
CA TRP A 577 -5.46 41.59 -2.31
C TRP A 577 -5.59 41.32 -0.81
N TYR A 578 -4.49 41.35 -0.06
CA TYR A 578 -4.48 41.13 1.40
C TYR A 578 -5.42 42.09 2.15
N ARG A 579 -5.39 43.39 1.84
CA ARG A 579 -6.32 44.38 2.44
C ARG A 579 -7.79 44.03 2.18
N THR A 580 -8.11 43.60 0.95
CA THR A 580 -9.49 43.26 0.54
C THR A 580 -10.02 41.91 1.03
N LEU A 581 -9.22 41.05 1.68
CA LEU A 581 -9.69 39.73 2.13
C LEU A 581 -10.88 39.83 3.10
N PRO A 582 -11.83 38.88 3.08
CA PRO A 582 -12.91 38.81 4.06
C PRO A 582 -12.39 38.68 5.50
N GLU A 583 -13.04 39.37 6.45
CA GLU A 583 -12.63 39.35 7.88
C GLU A 583 -12.70 37.96 8.51
N ASN A 584 -13.54 37.06 7.99
CA ASN A 584 -13.61 35.67 8.45
C ASN A 584 -12.43 34.80 7.98
N TRP A 585 -11.55 35.31 7.11
CA TRP A 585 -10.28 34.68 6.71
C TRP A 585 -9.06 35.37 7.31
N LYS A 586 -9.17 36.59 7.83
CA LYS A 586 -8.07 37.27 8.55
C LYS A 586 -8.01 36.74 9.99
N LEU A 587 -6.82 36.43 10.51
CA LEU A 587 -6.66 36.29 11.95
C LEU A 587 -6.86 37.64 12.65
N SER A 588 -7.31 37.59 13.91
CA SER A 588 -7.29 38.73 14.82
C SER A 588 -5.88 39.34 14.92
N THR A 589 -5.80 40.64 15.15
CA THR A 589 -4.62 41.52 15.00
C THR A 589 -3.39 41.26 15.89
N LEU A 590 -3.26 40.08 16.50
CA LEU A 590 -2.14 39.69 17.37
C LEU A 590 -0.90 39.23 16.56
N ASP A 591 -1.09 38.51 15.45
CA ASP A 591 0.00 37.94 14.65
C ASP A 591 0.30 38.77 13.39
N LYS A 592 0.55 40.08 13.55
CA LYS A 592 1.13 40.89 12.46
C LYS A 592 2.56 40.38 12.12
N PRO A 593 2.99 40.44 10.84
CA PRO A 593 4.37 40.10 10.47
C PRO A 593 5.38 40.99 11.23
N PRO A 594 6.55 40.45 11.63
CA PRO A 594 7.49 41.18 12.47
C PRO A 594 8.08 42.40 11.76
N SER A 595 8.20 43.50 12.50
CA SER A 595 8.55 44.83 11.99
C SER A 595 9.78 44.84 11.09
N GLY A 596 9.64 45.35 9.87
CA GLY A 596 10.74 45.42 8.89
C GLY A 596 10.83 44.25 7.90
N CYS A 597 9.78 43.42 7.76
CA CYS A 597 9.59 42.53 6.60
C CYS A 597 9.03 43.31 5.40
N GLY A 598 9.72 44.39 5.02
CA GLY A 598 9.16 45.52 4.28
C GLY A 598 8.51 45.19 2.94
N ILE A 599 7.24 45.61 2.80
CA ILE A 599 6.71 46.39 1.67
C ILE A 599 5.30 46.91 2.00
N ASP A 600 4.53 46.19 2.84
CA ASP A 600 3.27 46.70 3.41
C ASP A 600 2.99 46.11 4.81
N ASP A 601 2.77 46.97 5.80
CA ASP A 601 2.53 46.58 7.20
C ASP A 601 1.06 46.13 7.48
N ASP A 602 0.20 46.11 6.46
CA ASP A 602 -1.22 45.73 6.52
C ASP A 602 -1.50 44.30 6.02
N ILE A 603 -0.47 43.45 5.95
CA ILE A 603 -0.62 42.05 5.54
C ILE A 603 -1.04 41.20 6.75
N TYR A 604 -2.30 40.73 6.72
CA TYR A 604 -2.91 39.87 7.74
C TYR A 604 -2.59 38.39 7.48
N GLU A 605 -2.50 37.59 8.54
CA GLU A 605 -2.40 36.13 8.44
C GLU A 605 -3.75 35.50 8.04
N ILE A 606 -3.71 34.47 7.19
CA ILE A 606 -4.89 33.86 6.57
C ILE A 606 -5.27 32.55 7.29
N ASN A 607 -6.55 32.40 7.66
CA ASN A 607 -7.14 31.17 8.20
C ASN A 607 -8.03 30.46 7.15
N PRO A 608 -7.46 29.60 6.29
CA PRO A 608 -8.20 28.93 5.22
C PRO A 608 -9.06 27.76 5.71
N ARG A 609 -10.29 28.04 6.13
CA ARG A 609 -11.28 27.01 6.51
C ARG A 609 -11.74 26.17 5.31
N GLY A 610 -11.48 24.86 5.35
CA GLY A 610 -12.01 23.86 4.41
C GLY A 610 -10.93 23.01 3.70
N PRO A 611 -11.27 21.81 3.18
CA PRO A 611 -10.30 20.75 2.84
C PRO A 611 -9.35 21.05 1.65
N TRP A 612 -9.56 22.14 0.93
CA TRP A 612 -8.74 22.57 -0.21
C TRP A 612 -8.11 23.95 -0.03
N ALA A 613 -8.64 24.80 0.84
CA ALA A 613 -8.21 26.18 0.99
C ALA A 613 -6.74 26.33 1.46
N PRO A 614 -6.19 25.52 2.40
CA PRO A 614 -4.78 25.57 2.76
C PRO A 614 -3.84 25.31 1.57
N GLY A 615 -4.22 24.46 0.62
CA GLY A 615 -3.44 24.16 -0.58
C GLY A 615 -3.35 25.34 -1.55
N TYR A 616 -4.44 26.09 -1.71
CA TYR A 616 -4.45 27.30 -2.53
C TYR A 616 -3.66 28.46 -1.90
N VAL A 617 -3.77 28.63 -0.57
CA VAL A 617 -2.96 29.63 0.15
C VAL A 617 -1.46 29.27 0.09
N ALA A 618 -1.10 28.01 0.29
CA ALA A 618 0.29 27.56 0.12
C ALA A 618 0.81 27.76 -1.32
N GLN A 619 -0.03 27.56 -2.35
CA GLN A 619 0.33 27.87 -3.73
C GLN A 619 0.57 29.37 -3.95
N PHE A 620 -0.22 30.24 -3.33
CA PHE A 620 -0.03 31.69 -3.43
C PHE A 620 1.24 32.15 -2.70
N TYR A 621 1.53 31.59 -1.52
CA TYR A 621 2.80 31.86 -0.82
C TYR A 621 4.02 31.36 -1.61
N CYS A 622 3.92 30.27 -2.37
CA CYS A 622 4.96 29.89 -3.35
C CYS A 622 5.17 31.00 -4.39
N ALA A 623 4.10 31.55 -4.96
CA ALA A 623 4.19 32.62 -5.94
C ALA A 623 4.92 33.86 -5.38
N GLU A 624 4.54 34.31 -4.18
CA GLU A 624 5.22 35.39 -3.48
C GLU A 624 6.72 35.10 -3.26
N VAL A 625 7.08 33.90 -2.77
CA VAL A 625 8.48 33.50 -2.54
C VAL A 625 9.30 33.55 -3.85
N PHE A 626 8.76 33.04 -4.95
CA PHE A 626 9.42 33.11 -6.26
C PHE A 626 9.56 34.55 -6.77
N PHE A 627 8.52 35.38 -6.62
CA PHE A 627 8.56 36.80 -6.99
C PHE A 627 9.64 37.55 -6.21
N TYR A 628 9.59 37.49 -4.88
CA TYR A 628 10.52 38.21 -4.01
C TYR A 628 11.97 37.73 -4.20
N SER A 629 12.21 36.43 -4.40
CA SER A 629 13.57 35.93 -4.66
C SER A 629 14.11 36.39 -6.02
N ARG A 630 13.30 36.44 -7.07
CA ARG A 630 13.77 36.93 -8.39
C ARG A 630 13.92 38.46 -8.40
N LEU A 631 13.09 39.20 -7.67
CA LEU A 631 13.23 40.66 -7.52
C LEU A 631 14.54 41.02 -6.77
N ASP A 632 14.85 40.31 -5.69
CA ASP A 632 16.14 40.40 -4.96
C ASP A 632 17.33 40.12 -5.90
N GLU A 633 17.31 39.01 -6.65
CA GLU A 633 18.33 38.67 -7.65
C GLU A 633 18.51 39.77 -8.73
N CYS A 634 17.40 40.33 -9.26
CA CYS A 634 17.45 41.38 -10.29
C CYS A 634 18.01 42.70 -9.77
N THR A 635 17.59 43.14 -8.59
CA THR A 635 18.09 44.39 -7.99
C THR A 635 19.59 44.31 -7.71
N LYS A 636 20.09 43.18 -7.19
CA LYS A 636 21.52 42.92 -6.98
C LYS A 636 22.32 43.04 -8.28
N HIS A 637 21.94 42.28 -9.31
CA HIS A 637 22.63 42.30 -10.61
C HIS A 637 22.67 43.70 -11.25
N ILE A 638 21.64 44.53 -11.02
CA ILE A 638 21.60 45.92 -11.49
C ILE A 638 22.53 46.83 -10.65
N THR A 639 22.54 46.70 -9.31
CA THR A 639 23.46 47.46 -8.46
C THR A 639 24.93 47.10 -8.68
N GLU A 640 25.20 45.84 -9.04
CA GLU A 640 26.54 45.32 -9.37
C GLU A 640 27.01 45.71 -10.79
N SER A 641 26.11 46.23 -11.63
CA SER A 641 26.38 46.63 -13.02
C SER A 641 26.49 48.16 -13.16
N PRO A 642 27.69 48.77 -13.17
CA PRO A 642 27.83 50.23 -13.03
C PRO A 642 27.16 51.04 -14.15
N SER A 643 27.13 50.50 -15.37
CA SER A 643 26.45 51.13 -16.52
C SER A 643 24.92 51.13 -16.39
N LEU A 644 24.32 50.01 -15.95
CA LEU A 644 22.87 49.91 -15.76
C LEU A 644 22.41 50.73 -14.55
N CYS A 645 23.21 50.74 -13.47
CA CYS A 645 23.01 51.58 -12.31
C CYS A 645 23.05 53.08 -12.69
N MET A 646 24.09 53.54 -13.41
CA MET A 646 24.17 54.93 -13.89
C MET A 646 22.99 55.31 -14.81
N LEU A 647 22.54 54.41 -15.70
CA LEU A 647 21.37 54.66 -16.55
C LEU A 647 20.11 54.91 -15.70
N LEU A 648 19.75 53.97 -14.81
CA LEU A 648 18.57 54.09 -13.94
C LEU A 648 18.61 55.34 -13.03
N PHE A 649 19.75 55.60 -12.40
CA PHE A 649 19.88 56.73 -11.47
C PHE A 649 19.95 58.09 -12.17
N SER A 650 20.38 58.15 -13.44
CA SER A 650 20.36 59.39 -14.24
C SER A 650 18.95 59.87 -14.59
N ALA A 651 17.98 58.96 -14.69
CA ALA A 651 16.63 59.25 -15.15
C ALA A 651 15.72 59.96 -14.12
N SER A 652 16.22 60.20 -12.90
CA SER A 652 15.57 61.01 -11.85
C SER A 652 14.22 60.50 -11.32
N ASP A 653 13.80 59.28 -11.68
CA ASP A 653 12.51 58.70 -11.25
C ASP A 653 12.63 58.02 -9.87
N ALA A 654 12.42 58.83 -8.82
CA ALA A 654 12.64 58.47 -7.41
C ALA A 654 11.81 57.27 -6.90
N LYS A 655 10.80 56.81 -7.66
CA LYS A 655 10.02 55.60 -7.32
C LYS A 655 10.87 54.32 -7.38
N TYR A 656 11.85 54.25 -8.30
CA TYR A 656 12.69 53.06 -8.46
C TYR A 656 13.76 52.94 -7.38
N GLN A 657 14.30 54.07 -6.90
CA GLN A 657 15.25 54.10 -5.79
C GLN A 657 14.63 53.47 -4.53
N ARG A 658 13.38 53.82 -4.21
CA ARG A 658 12.63 53.22 -3.10
C ARG A 658 12.43 51.71 -3.26
N LEU A 659 12.21 51.20 -4.48
CA LEU A 659 12.08 49.76 -4.70
C LEU A 659 13.40 49.03 -4.42
N ILE A 660 14.54 49.62 -4.81
CA ILE A 660 15.88 49.06 -4.54
C ILE A 660 16.20 49.13 -3.04
N GLU A 661 15.81 50.20 -2.35
CA GLU A 661 15.92 50.32 -0.88
C GLU A 661 15.05 49.27 -0.15
N GLN A 662 13.81 49.05 -0.61
CA GLN A 662 12.91 48.03 -0.08
C GLN A 662 13.41 46.60 -0.34
N ALA A 663 14.10 46.36 -1.47
CA ALA A 663 14.60 45.04 -1.85
C ALA A 663 15.49 44.39 -0.78
N ALA A 664 16.25 45.20 -0.02
CA ALA A 664 17.09 44.75 1.09
C ALA A 664 16.32 44.03 2.22
N SER A 665 15.00 44.19 2.31
CA SER A 665 14.14 43.54 3.31
C SER A 665 13.46 42.24 2.84
N LEU A 666 13.52 41.94 1.53
CA LEU A 666 12.86 40.78 0.92
C LEU A 666 13.27 39.40 1.50
N PRO A 667 14.54 39.14 1.88
CA PRO A 667 14.91 37.85 2.46
C PRO A 667 14.09 37.47 3.71
N ARG A 668 13.79 38.43 4.58
CA ARG A 668 12.96 38.21 5.78
C ARG A 668 11.49 37.91 5.44
N ARG A 669 10.96 38.57 4.41
CA ARG A 669 9.61 38.30 3.88
C ARG A 669 9.52 36.86 3.31
N ILE A 670 10.57 36.40 2.63
CA ILE A 670 10.68 35.02 2.12
C ILE A 670 10.71 34.00 3.27
N GLU A 671 11.55 34.22 4.30
CA GLU A 671 11.61 33.35 5.49
C GLU A 671 10.26 33.23 6.21
N TYR A 672 9.55 34.35 6.40
CA TYR A 672 8.21 34.37 6.99
C TYR A 672 7.21 33.54 6.16
N LEU A 673 7.19 33.72 4.83
CA LEU A 673 6.28 32.98 3.94
C LEU A 673 6.58 31.47 3.93
N VAL A 674 7.85 31.07 3.88
CA VAL A 674 8.26 29.65 3.96
C VAL A 674 7.84 29.04 5.30
N SER A 675 7.99 29.75 6.41
CA SER A 675 7.52 29.32 7.72
C SER A 675 5.99 29.12 7.74
N LYS A 676 5.20 30.08 7.22
CA LYS A 676 3.74 29.95 7.14
C LYS A 676 3.28 28.86 6.16
N MET A 677 4.01 28.60 5.08
CA MET A 677 3.79 27.42 4.23
C MET A 677 3.96 26.11 5.02
N CYS A 678 4.96 26.02 5.89
CA CYS A 678 5.19 24.83 6.72
C CYS A 678 4.07 24.64 7.77
N ALA A 679 3.59 25.73 8.39
CA ALA A 679 2.45 25.69 9.31
C ALA A 679 1.13 25.25 8.62
N LEU A 680 0.86 25.74 7.40
CA LEU A 680 -0.28 25.26 6.59
C LEU A 680 -0.14 23.79 6.19
N VAL A 681 1.09 23.29 6.06
CA VAL A 681 1.38 21.87 5.81
C VAL A 681 1.17 21.04 7.09
N GLN A 682 1.56 21.51 8.28
CA GLN A 682 1.30 20.87 9.58
C GLN A 682 -0.21 20.72 9.86
N LEU A 683 -0.99 21.79 9.63
CA LEU A 683 -2.46 21.73 9.66
C LEU A 683 -3.02 20.68 8.67
N GLY A 684 -2.34 20.46 7.55
CA GLY A 684 -2.65 19.40 6.58
C GLY A 684 -2.18 17.99 6.95
N PHE A 685 -1.38 17.82 8.01
CA PHE A 685 -0.91 16.52 8.50
C PHE A 685 -1.81 15.89 9.57
N GLY A 686 -2.68 16.67 10.21
CA GLY A 686 -3.66 16.17 11.17
C GLY A 686 -3.44 16.64 12.62
N GLU A 687 -2.67 17.70 12.85
CA GLU A 687 -2.76 18.45 14.12
C GLU A 687 -3.95 19.43 14.09
N GLU A 688 -5.16 18.88 13.98
CA GLU A 688 -6.24 19.47 14.77
C GLU A 688 -5.93 19.14 16.23
N LYS A 689 -5.80 20.17 17.08
CA LYS A 689 -5.88 19.93 18.53
C LYS A 689 -7.26 19.36 18.82
N GLN A 690 -7.31 18.11 19.25
CA GLN A 690 -8.50 17.63 19.95
C GLN A 690 -8.58 18.36 21.28
N GLU A 691 -9.42 19.39 21.35
CA GLU A 691 -10.10 19.71 22.60
C GLU A 691 -10.99 18.53 22.96
N GLU A 692 -10.45 17.74 23.90
CA GLU A 692 -11.08 16.76 24.77
C GLU A 692 -11.94 15.64 24.15
N GLU A 693 -11.58 14.44 24.60
CA GLU A 693 -12.38 13.23 24.52
C GLU A 693 -13.83 13.48 24.98
N ASN A 694 -14.80 12.89 24.29
CA ASN A 694 -15.88 12.19 24.98
C ASN A 694 -16.32 11.00 24.12
N GLU A 695 -15.50 9.95 24.24
CA GLU A 695 -15.97 8.62 24.62
C GLU A 695 -17.51 8.43 24.63
N PHE A 696 -18.01 7.61 23.70
CA PHE A 696 -18.69 6.37 24.09
C PHE A 696 -18.41 5.31 23.00
N GLN A 697 -17.22 4.70 23.05
CA GLN A 697 -16.88 3.51 23.86
C GLN A 697 -17.67 2.26 23.45
N LEU A 698 -16.89 1.20 23.23
CA LEU A 698 -17.27 -0.19 23.04
C LEU A 698 -18.43 -0.46 22.07
N ASP A 699 -17.99 -0.76 20.84
CA ASP A 699 -18.03 -2.14 20.37
C ASP A 699 -19.39 -2.84 20.46
N SER A 700 -20.03 -3.07 19.31
CA SER A 700 -20.37 -4.42 18.82
C SER A 700 -21.80 -4.65 18.34
N ALA A 701 -22.05 -5.48 17.32
CA ALA A 701 -21.26 -6.58 16.67
C ALA A 701 -21.15 -7.90 17.45
N THR A 702 -20.78 -9.09 16.91
CA THR A 702 -19.98 -9.52 15.74
C THR A 702 -20.59 -9.78 14.34
N THR A 703 -21.55 -10.69 14.05
CA THR A 703 -22.81 -10.89 14.81
C THR A 703 -23.82 -11.99 14.26
N MET A 704 -23.41 -13.09 13.61
CA MET A 704 -24.23 -14.30 13.22
C MET A 704 -25.34 -14.28 12.11
N ASP A 705 -25.71 -15.48 11.65
CA ASP A 705 -26.88 -15.85 10.81
C ASP A 705 -27.23 -15.10 9.50
N SER A 706 -26.25 -15.01 8.60
CA SER A 706 -26.00 -15.98 7.51
C SER A 706 -27.16 -16.56 6.65
N GLN A 707 -28.43 -16.17 6.83
CA GLN A 707 -29.55 -16.70 6.03
C GLN A 707 -30.45 -15.63 5.42
N SER A 708 -31.06 -14.80 6.27
CA SER A 708 -31.96 -13.75 5.81
C SER A 708 -31.21 -12.58 5.17
N ILE A 709 -29.86 -12.66 5.08
CA ILE A 709 -29.03 -11.99 4.06
C ILE A 709 -29.84 -11.83 2.77
N SER A 710 -30.14 -12.97 2.15
CA SER A 710 -30.52 -13.25 0.76
C SER A 710 -31.26 -12.19 -0.10
N SER A 711 -31.90 -11.16 0.45
CA SER A 711 -32.71 -10.16 -0.26
C SER A 711 -32.18 -8.70 -0.30
N VAL A 712 -31.71 -8.10 0.81
CA VAL A 712 -31.28 -6.65 0.80
C VAL A 712 -29.80 -6.47 0.41
N ASP A 713 -29.15 -7.60 0.13
CA ASP A 713 -27.67 -7.95 -0.07
C ASP A 713 -27.47 -7.16 -1.43
N SER A 714 -28.35 -7.39 -2.40
CA SER A 714 -28.30 -6.84 -3.75
C SER A 714 -28.64 -5.34 -3.81
N SER A 715 -28.89 -4.74 -2.65
CA SER A 715 -29.18 -3.32 -2.44
C SER A 715 -28.15 -2.63 -1.55
N LEU A 716 -27.50 -3.34 -0.60
CA LEU A 716 -26.56 -2.75 0.35
C LEU A 716 -25.12 -3.25 0.20
N SER A 717 -24.85 -4.44 -0.34
CA SER A 717 -23.60 -4.60 -1.10
C SER A 717 -23.67 -3.75 -2.38
N ARG A 718 -24.89 -3.51 -2.88
CA ARG A 718 -25.21 -2.43 -3.84
C ARG A 718 -25.38 -1.02 -3.23
N LEU A 719 -24.77 -0.78 -2.08
CA LEU A 719 -24.56 0.55 -1.49
C LEU A 719 -23.21 0.67 -0.76
N GLU A 720 -22.55 -0.42 -0.37
CA GLU A 720 -21.15 -0.44 0.08
C GLU A 720 -20.22 -0.42 -1.12
N SER A 721 -20.48 -1.22 -2.15
CA SER A 721 -19.77 -1.07 -3.43
C SER A 721 -20.04 0.29 -4.12
N GLU A 722 -20.78 1.21 -3.46
CA GLU A 722 -20.67 2.66 -3.63
C GLU A 722 -20.20 3.49 -2.41
N ILE A 723 -20.74 3.46 -1.20
CA ILE A 723 -20.22 4.27 -0.06
C ILE A 723 -18.74 4.01 0.16
N THR A 724 -18.40 2.72 0.22
CA THR A 724 -17.02 2.31 0.28
C THR A 724 -16.34 2.57 -1.08
N LYS A 725 -16.73 3.54 -1.88
CA LYS A 725 -15.90 4.06 -2.95
C LYS A 725 -15.00 5.26 -2.54
N ILE A 726 -14.98 5.86 -1.32
CA ILE A 726 -14.07 7.03 -0.89
C ILE A 726 -12.78 6.96 0.11
N LYS A 727 -11.92 5.90 0.22
CA LYS A 727 -10.61 5.77 1.00
C LYS A 727 -9.35 5.08 0.31
N ASN A 728 -9.15 5.20 -1.03
CA ASN A 728 -7.90 5.22 -1.84
C ASN A 728 -7.99 6.00 -3.17
N GLU A 729 -8.41 7.27 -3.15
CA GLU A 729 -8.47 8.35 -4.18
C GLU A 729 -8.61 9.71 -3.49
N ILE A 730 -9.52 10.00 -2.55
CA ILE A 730 -9.13 10.82 -1.38
C ILE A 730 -7.78 10.32 -0.84
N LYS A 731 -7.63 9.00 -0.62
CA LYS A 731 -6.36 8.40 -0.19
C LYS A 731 -5.33 8.09 -1.30
N ARG A 732 -5.66 8.14 -2.59
CA ARG A 732 -4.68 7.93 -3.69
C ARG A 732 -4.24 9.26 -4.32
N PHE A 733 -5.02 10.33 -4.12
CA PHE A 733 -4.60 11.72 -3.99
C PHE A 733 -3.81 11.93 -2.73
N GLN A 734 -4.26 11.57 -1.52
CA GLN A 734 -3.39 11.72 -0.37
C GLN A 734 -2.11 10.92 -0.59
N ASN A 735 -2.11 9.79 -1.32
CA ASN A 735 -0.88 9.15 -1.77
C ASN A 735 -0.14 9.86 -2.92
N ARG A 736 -0.79 10.50 -3.91
CA ARG A 736 -0.11 11.18 -5.04
C ARG A 736 0.30 12.62 -4.71
N ARG A 737 -0.49 13.32 -3.90
CA ARG A 737 -0.20 14.55 -3.15
C ARG A 737 0.88 14.27 -2.09
N ARG A 738 0.88 13.13 -1.38
CA ARG A 738 2.07 12.69 -0.60
C ARG A 738 3.24 12.35 -1.51
N TYR A 739 3.07 11.61 -2.60
CA TYR A 739 4.15 11.30 -3.54
C TYR A 739 4.75 12.58 -4.13
N LEU A 740 3.91 13.58 -4.42
CA LEU A 740 4.31 14.91 -4.87
C LEU A 740 4.99 15.72 -3.80
N SER A 741 4.35 15.96 -2.66
CA SER A 741 4.93 16.77 -1.58
C SER A 741 6.17 16.10 -1.00
N ALA A 742 6.17 14.78 -0.84
CA ALA A 742 7.35 14.02 -0.43
C ALA A 742 8.43 14.04 -1.52
N SER A 743 8.14 13.80 -2.80
CA SER A 743 9.18 13.93 -3.85
C SER A 743 9.60 15.37 -4.15
N LEU A 744 8.82 16.38 -3.76
CA LEU A 744 9.17 17.82 -3.83
C LEU A 744 10.16 18.15 -2.72
N VAL A 745 9.83 17.76 -1.48
CA VAL A 745 10.68 17.98 -0.30
C VAL A 745 11.90 17.03 -0.31
N SER A 746 11.79 15.86 -0.94
CA SER A 746 12.89 14.93 -1.24
C SER A 746 13.50 15.14 -2.63
N SER A 747 13.18 16.23 -3.33
CA SER A 747 13.90 16.64 -4.53
C SER A 747 15.14 17.39 -4.08
N ASP A 748 16.32 16.87 -4.41
CA ASP A 748 17.58 17.44 -3.95
C ASP A 748 17.77 18.91 -4.39
N TYR A 749 17.15 19.36 -5.48
CA TYR A 749 17.20 20.78 -5.90
C TYR A 749 16.44 21.72 -4.95
N ILE A 750 15.23 21.33 -4.54
CA ILE A 750 14.42 22.13 -3.60
C ILE A 750 15.01 22.00 -2.20
N ARG A 751 15.47 20.81 -1.83
CA ARG A 751 16.21 20.57 -0.58
C ARG A 751 17.48 21.42 -0.53
N GLN A 752 18.27 21.52 -1.60
CA GLN A 752 19.42 22.42 -1.69
C GLN A 752 19.03 23.89 -1.61
N ARG A 753 18.08 24.39 -2.41
CA ARG A 753 17.66 25.81 -2.35
C ARG A 753 17.12 26.21 -0.96
N ILE A 754 16.58 25.25 -0.20
CA ILE A 754 16.17 25.42 1.20
C ILE A 754 17.41 25.37 2.13
N GLU A 755 18.25 24.34 2.07
CA GLU A 755 19.46 24.19 2.90
C GLU A 755 20.45 25.36 2.72
N GLU A 756 20.69 25.79 1.47
CA GLU A 756 21.55 26.94 1.13
C GLU A 756 21.10 28.25 1.79
N LYS A 757 19.79 28.50 1.89
CA LYS A 757 19.25 29.70 2.56
C LYS A 757 19.04 29.51 4.07
N ILE A 758 18.80 28.28 4.56
CA ILE A 758 18.50 28.00 5.98
C ILE A 758 19.76 27.71 6.83
N ASN A 759 20.93 27.52 6.21
CA ASN A 759 22.22 27.44 6.92
C ASN A 759 22.56 28.68 7.79
N ALA A 760 21.79 29.76 7.70
CA ALA A 760 21.86 30.95 8.56
C ALA A 760 20.80 30.97 9.69
N SER A 761 20.69 29.89 10.48
CA SER A 761 20.07 29.89 11.83
C SER A 761 18.60 30.37 11.93
N SER A 762 17.64 29.54 11.48
CA SER A 762 16.22 29.70 11.86
C SER A 762 15.56 28.40 12.34
N THR A 763 14.55 28.52 13.21
CA THR A 763 13.92 27.39 13.92
C THR A 763 13.10 26.46 13.02
N ALA A 764 12.61 26.96 11.88
CA ALA A 764 11.75 26.22 10.96
C ALA A 764 12.41 24.98 10.32
N ALA A 765 13.75 24.88 10.36
CA ALA A 765 14.50 23.74 9.86
C ALA A 765 14.15 22.40 10.55
N ARG A 766 13.61 22.43 11.77
CA ARG A 766 13.40 21.23 12.60
C ARG A 766 12.14 20.44 12.25
N ASP A 767 11.14 21.09 11.65
CA ASP A 767 9.78 20.53 11.52
C ASP A 767 9.54 19.84 10.16
N ILE A 768 10.38 20.12 9.16
CA ILE A 768 10.22 19.61 7.78
C ILE A 768 10.73 18.17 7.64
N VAL A 769 11.74 17.79 8.44
CA VAL A 769 12.47 16.52 8.32
C VAL A 769 11.58 15.27 8.47
N PRO A 770 10.67 15.15 9.48
CA PRO A 770 9.91 13.92 9.70
C PRO A 770 8.95 13.52 8.55
N VAL A 771 8.58 14.47 7.69
CA VAL A 771 7.70 14.21 6.54
C VAL A 771 8.39 13.33 5.49
N LEU A 772 9.71 13.44 5.37
CA LEU A 772 10.52 12.62 4.47
C LEU A 772 10.49 11.13 4.85
N ASP A 773 10.43 10.83 6.15
CA ASP A 773 10.38 9.45 6.65
C ASP A 773 9.07 8.72 6.32
N SER A 774 7.94 9.41 6.09
CA SER A 774 6.67 8.71 5.80
C SER A 774 6.65 8.01 4.42
N ALA A 775 7.53 8.42 3.49
CA ALA A 775 7.70 7.71 2.21
C ALA A 775 8.35 6.31 2.38
N ARG A 776 8.99 6.06 3.52
CA ARG A 776 9.79 4.87 3.86
C ARG A 776 8.94 3.60 4.06
N ASP A 777 7.64 3.75 4.30
CA ASP A 777 6.76 2.64 4.73
C ASP A 777 5.91 2.05 3.59
N HIS A 778 5.75 2.77 2.47
CA HIS A 778 5.15 2.21 1.25
C HIS A 778 5.92 0.95 0.75
N ARG A 779 7.20 0.89 1.12
CA ARG A 779 8.15 -0.22 1.01
C ARG A 779 7.65 -1.54 1.65
N GLU A 780 6.91 -1.51 2.77
CA GLU A 780 6.51 -2.72 3.50
C GLU A 780 5.53 -3.61 2.72
N THR A 781 4.58 -3.04 1.97
CA THR A 781 3.48 -3.81 1.39
C THR A 781 3.94 -4.83 0.33
N ASN A 782 5.13 -4.63 -0.27
CA ASN A 782 5.71 -5.59 -1.20
C ASN A 782 6.26 -6.85 -0.51
N TYR A 783 6.59 -6.80 0.79
CA TYR A 783 7.09 -7.95 1.54
C TYR A 783 6.04 -9.05 1.71
N HIS A 784 4.76 -8.73 1.98
CA HIS A 784 3.73 -9.75 2.18
C HIS A 784 3.50 -10.61 0.92
N ARG A 785 3.58 -10.01 -0.27
CA ARG A 785 3.43 -10.72 -1.55
C ARG A 785 4.62 -11.68 -1.80
N LEU A 786 5.82 -11.39 -1.26
CA LEU A 786 6.97 -12.32 -1.31
C LEU A 786 6.71 -13.60 -0.49
N ALA A 787 5.94 -13.50 0.60
CA ALA A 787 5.72 -14.61 1.54
C ALA A 787 4.79 -15.71 0.97
N PHE A 788 3.62 -15.35 0.42
CA PHE A 788 2.57 -16.33 0.07
C PHE A 788 2.16 -16.24 -1.42
N SER A 789 2.60 -17.23 -2.21
CA SER A 789 2.62 -17.18 -3.68
C SER A 789 1.88 -18.34 -4.38
N THR A 790 1.01 -19.08 -3.69
CA THR A 790 0.17 -20.17 -4.28
C THR A 790 -1.09 -20.39 -3.46
N THR A 791 -2.23 -20.63 -4.10
CA THR A 791 -3.56 -20.73 -3.44
C THR A 791 -4.51 -21.62 -4.23
N THR A 792 -5.25 -22.54 -3.60
CA THR A 792 -6.20 -23.46 -4.29
C THR A 792 -7.67 -23.03 -4.10
N PHE A 793 -8.53 -23.26 -5.09
CA PHE A 793 -9.95 -22.82 -5.09
C PHE A 793 -10.82 -23.68 -6.03
N PRO A 794 -12.12 -23.91 -5.78
CA PRO A 794 -12.98 -24.69 -6.69
C PRO A 794 -13.46 -23.88 -7.92
N TRP A 795 -13.77 -24.58 -9.03
CA TRP A 795 -14.16 -23.97 -10.31
C TRP A 795 -15.21 -24.82 -11.07
N LYS A 796 -15.84 -24.25 -12.12
CA LYS A 796 -16.74 -24.93 -13.08
C LYS A 796 -16.38 -24.47 -14.49
N ASP A 797 -16.50 -25.33 -15.51
CA ASP A 797 -16.23 -24.94 -16.90
C ASP A 797 -17.40 -24.13 -17.50
N PRO A 798 -17.19 -22.89 -18.02
CA PRO A 798 -18.25 -22.11 -18.66
C PRO A 798 -18.57 -22.53 -20.12
N ASN A 799 -17.92 -23.54 -20.71
CA ASN A 799 -18.28 -24.04 -22.04
C ASN A 799 -19.59 -24.85 -21.99
N PRO A 800 -20.68 -24.44 -22.68
CA PRO A 800 -21.97 -25.12 -22.61
C PRO A 800 -21.99 -26.52 -23.27
N TYR A 801 -20.99 -26.88 -24.08
CA TYR A 801 -20.84 -28.20 -24.69
C TYR A 801 -19.88 -29.11 -23.91
N SER A 802 -19.80 -28.95 -22.59
CA SER A 802 -18.80 -29.60 -21.74
C SER A 802 -19.42 -30.53 -20.70
N ASP A 803 -19.16 -31.83 -20.81
CA ASP A 803 -19.61 -32.85 -19.85
C ASP A 803 -18.85 -32.80 -18.49
N ALA A 804 -18.17 -31.68 -18.18
CA ALA A 804 -17.24 -31.53 -17.06
C ALA A 804 -17.71 -30.45 -16.05
N PRO A 805 -18.80 -30.68 -15.29
CA PRO A 805 -19.44 -29.63 -14.50
C PRO A 805 -18.59 -29.12 -13.33
N ASN A 806 -17.80 -29.97 -12.66
CA ASN A 806 -17.04 -29.63 -11.47
C ASN A 806 -15.53 -29.78 -11.67
N LEU A 807 -14.77 -28.74 -11.32
CA LEU A 807 -13.32 -28.67 -11.46
C LEU A 807 -12.64 -28.13 -10.18
N LEU A 808 -11.37 -28.49 -9.94
CA LEU A 808 -10.54 -27.91 -8.89
C LEU A 808 -9.46 -27.00 -9.46
N GLY A 809 -9.47 -25.74 -9.04
CA GLY A 809 -8.57 -24.66 -9.44
C GLY A 809 -7.34 -24.48 -8.53
N VAL A 810 -6.24 -24.02 -9.13
CA VAL A 810 -4.96 -23.73 -8.44
C VAL A 810 -4.37 -22.43 -8.99
N ARG A 811 -4.22 -21.41 -8.15
CA ARG A 811 -3.59 -20.10 -8.42
C ARG A 811 -2.11 -20.11 -8.03
N ILE A 812 -1.23 -19.54 -8.85
CA ILE A 812 0.20 -19.37 -8.57
C ILE A 812 0.63 -17.94 -8.92
N ASP A 813 1.20 -17.20 -7.96
CA ASP A 813 1.71 -15.84 -8.11
C ASP A 813 3.24 -15.83 -8.17
N VAL A 814 3.82 -14.93 -8.97
CA VAL A 814 5.28 -14.82 -9.16
C VAL A 814 5.71 -13.36 -9.04
N CYS A 815 6.82 -13.11 -8.32
CA CYS A 815 7.43 -11.79 -8.23
C CYS A 815 8.37 -11.56 -9.42
N GLU A 816 8.42 -10.34 -9.94
CA GLU A 816 9.41 -9.88 -10.90
C GLU A 816 10.53 -9.09 -10.19
N ARG A 817 11.69 -8.97 -10.83
CA ARG A 817 12.84 -8.16 -10.37
C ARG A 817 12.50 -6.68 -10.12
N SER A 818 11.43 -6.17 -10.70
CA SER A 818 10.89 -4.82 -10.50
C SER A 818 10.26 -4.60 -9.10
N GLY A 819 10.14 -5.64 -8.27
CA GLY A 819 9.39 -5.60 -7.00
C GLY A 819 7.87 -5.65 -7.18
N GLN A 820 7.40 -5.71 -8.42
CA GLN A 820 6.01 -5.96 -8.77
C GLN A 820 5.78 -7.47 -8.96
N PHE A 821 4.52 -7.91 -9.00
CA PHE A 821 4.19 -9.33 -9.15
C PHE A 821 3.30 -9.52 -10.38
N THR A 822 3.58 -10.59 -11.11
CA THR A 822 2.93 -10.97 -12.36
C THR A 822 1.42 -11.17 -12.19
N LYS A 823 0.70 -11.25 -13.32
CA LYS A 823 -0.61 -11.90 -13.33
C LYS A 823 -0.43 -13.39 -12.96
N PRO A 824 -1.28 -13.95 -12.08
CA PRO A 824 -1.11 -15.32 -11.61
C PRO A 824 -1.57 -16.38 -12.61
N TYR A 825 -1.00 -17.58 -12.47
CA TYR A 825 -1.27 -18.76 -13.31
C TYR A 825 -2.31 -19.66 -12.67
N TYR A 826 -3.05 -20.38 -13.53
CA TYR A 826 -4.18 -21.22 -13.14
C TYR A 826 -4.10 -22.62 -13.72
N VAL A 827 -4.47 -23.64 -12.93
CA VAL A 827 -4.75 -25.02 -13.40
C VAL A 827 -6.11 -25.46 -12.88
N LEU A 828 -6.88 -26.13 -13.73
CA LEU A 828 -8.19 -26.69 -13.46
C LEU A 828 -8.15 -28.21 -13.66
N LEU A 829 -8.60 -28.97 -12.65
CA LEU A 829 -8.57 -30.44 -12.63
C LEU A 829 -10.00 -31.01 -12.64
N ARG A 830 -10.32 -31.98 -13.50
CA ARG A 830 -11.63 -32.67 -13.54
C ARG A 830 -11.60 -33.88 -12.62
N ARG A 831 -12.76 -34.19 -12.03
CA ARG A 831 -12.99 -35.45 -11.32
C ARG A 831 -13.63 -36.48 -12.26
N GLU A 832 -12.98 -37.63 -12.42
CA GLU A 832 -13.48 -38.77 -13.20
C GLU A 832 -13.96 -39.90 -12.28
N LYS A 833 -14.96 -40.68 -12.69
CA LYS A 833 -15.60 -41.74 -11.89
C LYS A 833 -15.41 -43.10 -12.58
N GLU A 834 -14.76 -44.04 -11.89
CA GLU A 834 -14.44 -45.37 -12.44
C GLU A 834 -15.55 -46.39 -12.07
N THR A 835 -16.35 -46.81 -13.06
CA THR A 835 -17.51 -47.71 -12.87
C THR A 835 -17.12 -49.19 -12.90
N ARG A 836 -16.47 -49.65 -11.83
CA ARG A 836 -16.11 -51.06 -11.67
C ARG A 836 -17.33 -51.89 -11.25
N THR A 837 -17.87 -52.68 -12.17
CA THR A 837 -19.04 -53.56 -11.94
C THR A 837 -18.72 -54.66 -10.93
N GLY A 838 -19.30 -54.57 -9.72
CA GLY A 838 -19.29 -55.67 -8.73
C GLY A 838 -19.20 -55.27 -7.26
N THR A 839 -18.69 -54.08 -6.91
CA THR A 839 -18.57 -53.64 -5.51
C THR A 839 -18.86 -52.15 -5.32
N ASN A 840 -19.63 -51.80 -4.29
CA ASN A 840 -20.21 -50.46 -4.08
C ASN A 840 -19.21 -49.42 -3.54
N LYS A 841 -18.09 -49.20 -4.22
CA LYS A 841 -17.19 -48.05 -4.00
C LYS A 841 -16.64 -47.52 -5.33
N SER A 842 -17.31 -46.53 -5.91
CA SER A 842 -16.77 -45.76 -7.03
C SER A 842 -15.60 -44.89 -6.55
N GLN A 843 -14.36 -45.26 -6.90
CA GLN A 843 -13.20 -44.44 -6.60
C GLN A 843 -13.08 -43.34 -7.66
N SER A 844 -13.03 -42.08 -7.23
CA SER A 844 -12.98 -40.94 -8.13
C SER A 844 -11.58 -40.31 -8.14
N ARG A 845 -11.08 -39.98 -9.33
CA ARG A 845 -9.69 -39.55 -9.59
C ARG A 845 -9.67 -38.17 -10.24
N LEU A 846 -8.62 -37.40 -9.96
CA LEU A 846 -8.37 -36.11 -10.61
C LEU A 846 -7.55 -36.31 -11.89
N SER A 847 -7.93 -35.60 -12.96
CA SER A 847 -7.17 -35.43 -14.21
C SER A 847 -6.99 -33.94 -14.49
N VAL A 848 -5.96 -33.55 -15.26
CA VAL A 848 -5.85 -32.15 -15.72
C VAL A 848 -6.88 -31.90 -16.81
N TYR A 849 -7.65 -30.82 -16.65
CA TYR A 849 -8.74 -30.48 -17.57
C TYR A 849 -8.41 -29.27 -18.45
N ARG A 850 -8.00 -28.14 -17.85
CA ARG A 850 -7.53 -26.93 -18.54
C ARG A 850 -6.55 -26.14 -17.66
N HIS A 851 -5.80 -25.23 -18.25
CA HIS A 851 -4.85 -24.37 -17.51
C HIS A 851 -4.53 -23.09 -18.29
N THR A 852 -4.07 -22.05 -17.58
CA THR A 852 -3.36 -20.89 -18.17
C THR A 852 -1.84 -21.02 -18.08
N VAL A 853 -1.35 -22.14 -17.51
CA VAL A 853 0.07 -22.54 -17.57
C VAL A 853 0.51 -22.64 -19.03
N PRO A 854 1.67 -22.08 -19.43
CA PRO A 854 2.13 -22.17 -20.81
C PRO A 854 2.34 -23.62 -21.28
N ALA A 855 1.92 -23.93 -22.51
CA ALA A 855 1.87 -25.29 -23.06
C ALA A 855 3.22 -26.03 -23.15
N PHE A 856 4.34 -25.33 -23.05
CA PHE A 856 5.68 -25.93 -23.01
C PHE A 856 6.07 -26.45 -21.62
N ILE A 857 5.43 -25.99 -20.54
CA ILE A 857 5.57 -26.62 -19.22
C ILE A 857 4.79 -27.94 -19.28
N PRO A 858 5.43 -29.11 -19.12
CA PRO A 858 4.84 -30.40 -19.48
C PRO A 858 3.88 -30.90 -18.38
N ILE A 859 2.78 -30.17 -18.21
CA ILE A 859 1.77 -30.39 -17.17
C ILE A 859 1.16 -31.79 -17.26
N ASP A 860 1.00 -32.36 -18.46
CA ASP A 860 0.52 -33.73 -18.66
C ASP A 860 1.51 -34.78 -18.12
N LYS A 861 2.82 -34.52 -18.19
CA LYS A 861 3.85 -35.42 -17.61
C LYS A 861 3.86 -35.31 -16.08
N LEU A 862 3.59 -34.12 -15.54
CA LEU A 862 3.37 -33.94 -14.10
C LEU A 862 2.07 -34.63 -13.66
N ALA A 863 0.99 -34.53 -14.45
CA ALA A 863 -0.28 -35.20 -14.20
C ALA A 863 -0.12 -36.73 -14.24
N LEU A 864 0.50 -37.30 -15.27
CA LEU A 864 0.74 -38.74 -15.34
C LEU A 864 1.63 -39.26 -14.19
N LYS A 865 2.51 -38.43 -13.62
CA LYS A 865 3.38 -38.79 -12.50
C LYS A 865 2.70 -38.69 -11.13
N TYR A 866 1.92 -37.62 -10.90
CA TYR A 866 1.37 -37.27 -9.58
C TYR A 866 -0.16 -37.43 -9.48
N LEU A 867 -0.88 -37.36 -10.60
CA LEU A 867 -2.34 -37.56 -10.74
C LEU A 867 -2.66 -38.70 -11.75
N PRO A 868 -2.08 -39.92 -11.64
CA PRO A 868 -2.30 -40.98 -12.62
C PRO A 868 -3.77 -41.46 -12.70
N VAL A 869 -4.21 -41.81 -13.91
CA VAL A 869 -5.54 -42.35 -14.24
C VAL A 869 -5.38 -43.57 -15.18
N PRO A 870 -6.10 -44.69 -14.99
CA PRO A 870 -6.04 -45.84 -15.89
C PRO A 870 -6.61 -45.52 -17.28
N ARG A 871 -6.03 -46.10 -18.35
CA ARG A 871 -6.63 -46.09 -19.69
C ARG A 871 -7.51 -47.33 -19.89
N PRO A 872 -8.69 -47.23 -20.53
CA PRO A 872 -9.53 -48.39 -20.79
C PRO A 872 -8.87 -49.36 -21.77
N GLN A 873 -8.83 -50.64 -21.39
CA GLN A 873 -8.50 -51.78 -22.24
C GLN A 873 -9.33 -51.80 -23.54
N GLN A 874 -8.77 -51.40 -24.69
CA GLN A 874 -9.23 -51.97 -25.95
C GLN A 874 -9.01 -53.48 -25.89
N ARG A 875 -10.08 -54.26 -26.14
CA ARG A 875 -10.05 -55.73 -26.04
C ARG A 875 -9.19 -56.35 -27.15
N ALA A 876 -7.91 -56.56 -26.85
CA ALA A 876 -7.23 -57.77 -27.28
C ALA A 876 -7.42 -58.83 -26.17
N ALA A 877 -7.44 -60.11 -26.55
CA ALA A 877 -7.43 -61.21 -25.59
C ALA A 877 -6.02 -61.39 -24.99
N ASP A 878 -5.94 -62.26 -23.99
CA ASP A 878 -4.72 -62.88 -23.48
C ASP A 878 -3.62 -61.92 -22.99
N ASP A 879 -3.69 -61.54 -21.71
CA ASP A 879 -2.57 -61.87 -20.81
C ASP A 879 -2.96 -61.90 -19.32
N VAL A 880 -2.39 -62.85 -18.56
CA VAL A 880 -2.71 -63.05 -17.12
C VAL A 880 -1.81 -62.18 -16.25
N VAL A 881 -2.11 -60.88 -16.19
CA VAL A 881 -1.32 -59.90 -15.42
C VAL A 881 -1.87 -59.73 -13.99
N LYS A 882 -0.97 -59.77 -13.01
CA LYS A 882 -1.25 -59.59 -11.58
C LYS A 882 -1.89 -58.21 -11.31
N PRO A 883 -2.75 -58.07 -10.27
CA PRO A 883 -3.44 -56.82 -9.98
C PRO A 883 -2.43 -55.70 -9.65
N ASP A 884 -2.36 -54.70 -10.53
CA ASP A 884 -1.45 -53.57 -10.37
C ASP A 884 -1.78 -52.76 -9.10
N ARG A 885 -0.74 -52.36 -8.36
CA ARG A 885 -0.86 -51.62 -7.10
C ARG A 885 -1.18 -50.17 -7.42
N THR A 886 -2.47 -49.88 -7.55
CA THR A 886 -3.02 -48.54 -7.85
C THR A 886 -2.37 -47.45 -7.02
N ARG A 887 -1.45 -46.68 -7.63
CA ARG A 887 -0.79 -45.54 -6.98
C ARG A 887 -1.83 -44.49 -6.58
N LYS A 888 -1.68 -43.97 -5.36
CA LYS A 888 -2.48 -42.85 -4.83
C LYS A 888 -2.05 -41.56 -5.53
N GLN A 889 -3.00 -40.67 -5.82
CA GLN A 889 -2.73 -39.36 -6.39
C GLN A 889 -2.24 -38.38 -5.31
N ASP A 890 -1.34 -37.46 -5.68
CA ASP A 890 -0.79 -36.40 -4.83
C ASP A 890 -0.87 -35.03 -5.53
N LEU A 891 -1.89 -34.27 -5.15
CA LEU A 891 -2.09 -32.90 -5.62
C LEU A 891 -1.05 -31.91 -5.07
N LYS A 892 -0.56 -32.10 -3.84
CA LYS A 892 0.40 -31.17 -3.20
C LYS A 892 1.74 -31.23 -3.95
N ALA A 893 2.22 -32.43 -4.26
CA ALA A 893 3.43 -32.60 -5.08
C ALA A 893 3.25 -32.08 -6.51
N PHE A 894 2.09 -32.32 -7.15
CA PHE A 894 1.78 -31.78 -8.48
C PHE A 894 1.88 -30.24 -8.50
N VAL A 895 1.19 -29.55 -7.59
CA VAL A 895 1.17 -28.08 -7.50
C VAL A 895 2.55 -27.51 -7.17
N HIS A 896 3.29 -28.13 -6.25
CA HIS A 896 4.65 -27.69 -5.91
C HIS A 896 5.60 -27.74 -7.12
N HIS A 897 5.62 -28.86 -7.85
CA HIS A 897 6.49 -29.01 -9.03
C HIS A 897 6.07 -28.09 -10.17
N LEU A 898 4.76 -27.88 -10.36
CA LEU A 898 4.23 -26.94 -11.33
C LEU A 898 4.64 -25.49 -11.03
N ARG A 899 4.47 -25.03 -9.78
CA ARG A 899 4.93 -23.72 -9.31
C ARG A 899 6.42 -23.55 -9.56
N LYS A 900 7.22 -24.59 -9.29
CA LYS A 900 8.67 -24.59 -9.52
C LYS A 900 9.03 -24.39 -10.99
N GLU A 901 8.36 -25.04 -11.94
CA GLU A 901 8.59 -24.81 -13.37
C GLU A 901 8.14 -23.40 -13.82
N LEU A 902 7.02 -22.88 -13.30
CA LEU A 902 6.54 -21.52 -13.59
C LEU A 902 7.49 -20.43 -13.08
N VAL A 903 7.91 -20.50 -11.82
CA VAL A 903 8.86 -19.55 -11.23
C VAL A 903 10.22 -19.66 -11.92
N ALA A 904 10.70 -20.87 -12.20
CA ALA A 904 11.96 -21.06 -12.93
C ALA A 904 11.88 -20.54 -14.38
N TRP A 905 10.71 -20.59 -15.03
CA TRP A 905 10.51 -19.99 -16.35
C TRP A 905 10.53 -18.47 -16.28
N HIS A 906 9.77 -17.84 -15.38
CA HIS A 906 9.82 -16.39 -15.15
C HIS A 906 11.22 -15.88 -14.85
N LEU A 907 11.95 -16.58 -13.98
CA LEU A 907 13.35 -16.24 -13.69
C LEU A 907 14.28 -16.39 -14.90
N ARG A 908 13.99 -17.29 -15.86
CA ARG A 908 14.75 -17.36 -17.12
C ARG A 908 14.39 -16.22 -18.08
N CYS A 909 13.11 -15.87 -18.21
CA CYS A 909 12.68 -14.72 -18.99
C CYS A 909 13.27 -13.41 -18.44
N ASP A 910 13.18 -13.20 -17.13
CA ASP A 910 13.80 -12.03 -16.48
C ASP A 910 15.32 -12.08 -16.55
N SER A 911 15.97 -13.25 -16.46
CA SER A 911 17.43 -13.34 -16.70
C SER A 911 17.81 -12.94 -18.13
N ILE A 912 16.99 -13.29 -19.14
CA ILE A 912 17.26 -12.93 -20.54
C ILE A 912 16.92 -11.45 -20.79
N ALA A 913 15.85 -10.92 -20.21
CA ALA A 913 15.52 -9.48 -20.25
C ALA A 913 16.60 -8.64 -19.54
N TRP A 914 17.07 -9.07 -18.37
CA TRP A 914 18.19 -8.47 -17.65
C TRP A 914 19.49 -8.52 -18.46
N LEU A 915 19.80 -9.63 -19.13
CA LEU A 915 20.93 -9.69 -20.06
C LEU A 915 20.71 -8.73 -21.26
N GLN A 916 19.51 -8.62 -21.82
CA GLN A 916 19.20 -7.69 -22.90
C GLN A 916 19.34 -6.21 -22.46
N GLU A 917 18.90 -5.86 -21.25
CA GLU A 917 19.12 -4.55 -20.64
C GLU A 917 20.62 -4.25 -20.50
N ASN A 918 21.37 -5.15 -19.85
CA ASN A 918 22.80 -4.96 -19.55
C ASN A 918 23.70 -5.06 -20.79
N LEU A 919 23.22 -5.65 -21.89
CA LEU A 919 23.89 -5.67 -23.19
C LEU A 919 23.37 -4.58 -24.16
N GLY A 920 22.44 -3.72 -23.73
CA GLY A 920 21.99 -2.55 -24.50
C GLY A 920 21.08 -2.86 -25.69
N LEU A 921 20.21 -3.88 -25.57
CA LEU A 921 19.44 -4.48 -26.67
C LEU A 921 17.93 -4.17 -26.65
N LEU A 922 17.38 -3.69 -25.54
CA LEU A 922 15.93 -3.47 -25.35
C LEU A 922 15.43 -2.05 -25.67
N GLU A 923 16.32 -1.08 -25.85
CA GLU A 923 15.93 0.31 -26.15
C GLU A 923 15.64 0.51 -27.64
N THR A 924 14.57 1.25 -27.95
CA THR A 924 14.25 1.68 -29.31
C THR A 924 15.21 2.74 -29.85
N ASP A 925 15.94 3.43 -28.97
CA ASP A 925 16.96 4.41 -29.33
C ASP A 925 18.14 3.77 -30.06
N SER A 926 18.33 4.21 -31.30
CA SER A 926 19.39 3.73 -32.21
C SER A 926 20.81 3.91 -31.66
N ASN A 927 21.04 4.91 -30.79
CA ASN A 927 22.36 5.24 -30.26
C ASN A 927 22.89 4.26 -29.20
N ARG A 928 22.02 3.58 -28.43
CA ARG A 928 22.46 2.67 -27.33
C ARG A 928 22.99 1.32 -27.84
N LYS A 929 22.52 0.86 -29.01
CA LYS A 929 22.86 -0.45 -29.58
C LYS A 929 24.34 -0.68 -29.89
N ASN A 930 25.16 0.37 -29.95
CA ASN A 930 26.53 0.32 -30.49
C ASN A 930 27.67 -0.03 -29.50
N LYS A 931 27.38 -0.41 -28.25
CA LYS A 931 28.42 -0.79 -27.27
C LYS A 931 28.59 -2.28 -27.01
N SER A 932 27.68 -3.13 -27.47
CA SER A 932 27.79 -4.59 -27.33
C SER A 932 28.37 -5.23 -28.60
N ALA A 933 29.28 -6.22 -28.42
CA ALA A 933 29.77 -7.07 -29.51
C ALA A 933 28.68 -8.00 -30.06
N LEU A 934 27.59 -8.18 -29.31
CA LEU A 934 26.38 -8.88 -29.70
C LEU A 934 25.45 -7.95 -30.50
N SER A 935 24.91 -8.45 -31.60
CA SER A 935 23.86 -7.81 -32.40
C SER A 935 22.47 -8.19 -31.88
N SER A 936 22.31 -9.41 -31.36
CA SER A 936 21.05 -9.86 -30.75
C SER A 936 21.29 -10.84 -29.59
N LEU A 937 20.33 -10.83 -28.67
CA LEU A 937 20.12 -11.87 -27.66
C LEU A 937 18.61 -12.12 -27.59
N ALA A 938 18.18 -13.35 -27.81
CA ALA A 938 16.76 -13.71 -27.77
C ALA A 938 16.53 -15.14 -27.26
N GLU A 939 15.35 -15.38 -26.70
CA GLU A 939 14.91 -16.73 -26.36
C GLU A 939 14.76 -17.56 -27.65
N THR A 940 15.50 -18.67 -27.78
CA THR A 940 15.37 -19.57 -28.94
C THR A 940 14.22 -20.58 -28.81
N SER A 941 13.42 -20.45 -27.77
CA SER A 941 12.38 -21.40 -27.37
C SER A 941 11.50 -20.78 -26.29
N LEU A 942 10.18 -20.95 -26.39
CA LEU A 942 9.19 -20.41 -25.44
C LEU A 942 9.45 -20.81 -23.96
N GLU A 943 10.17 -21.91 -23.72
CA GLU A 943 10.60 -22.32 -22.37
C GLU A 943 11.64 -21.39 -21.71
N ALA A 944 12.20 -20.42 -22.44
CA ALA A 944 13.39 -19.64 -22.07
C ALA A 944 14.65 -20.50 -21.72
N ARG A 945 14.63 -21.83 -21.96
CA ARG A 945 15.73 -22.75 -21.63
C ARG A 945 16.93 -22.66 -22.56
N TYR A 946 16.77 -22.02 -23.72
CA TYR A 946 17.89 -21.69 -24.60
C TYR A 946 17.81 -20.23 -25.01
N ALA A 947 18.96 -19.55 -24.92
CA ALA A 947 19.15 -18.23 -25.47
C ALA A 947 20.07 -18.31 -26.69
N ARG A 948 19.72 -17.59 -27.75
CA ARG A 948 20.53 -17.40 -28.96
C ARG A 948 21.28 -16.08 -28.81
N LEU A 949 22.59 -16.15 -29.00
CA LEU A 949 23.52 -15.04 -29.05
C LEU A 949 23.96 -14.88 -30.51
N GLU A 950 23.90 -13.66 -31.03
CA GLU A 950 24.42 -13.33 -32.35
C GLU A 950 25.44 -12.20 -32.18
N TRP A 951 26.64 -12.40 -32.71
CA TRP A 951 27.70 -11.40 -32.67
C TRP A 951 27.74 -10.59 -33.97
N ARG A 952 28.22 -9.35 -33.85
CA ARG A 952 28.40 -8.42 -34.97
C ARG A 952 29.44 -8.89 -35.99
N ASP A 953 30.29 -9.85 -35.63
CA ASP A 953 31.32 -10.46 -36.48
C ASP A 953 30.84 -11.74 -37.19
N GLY A 954 29.54 -12.05 -37.13
CA GLY A 954 28.95 -13.21 -37.80
C GLY A 954 28.90 -14.49 -36.95
N ARG A 955 29.58 -14.55 -35.80
CA ARG A 955 29.45 -15.70 -34.89
C ARG A 955 28.03 -15.84 -34.37
N VAL A 956 27.54 -17.08 -34.33
CA VAL A 956 26.23 -17.44 -33.75
C VAL A 956 26.44 -18.50 -32.68
N GLY A 957 25.88 -18.24 -31.50
CA GLY A 957 25.96 -19.13 -30.35
C GLY A 957 24.60 -19.42 -29.75
N ARG A 958 24.50 -20.56 -29.08
CA ARG A 958 23.32 -20.95 -28.32
C ARG A 958 23.75 -21.57 -27.01
N PHE A 959 23.27 -21.01 -25.90
CA PHE A 959 23.55 -21.53 -24.56
C PHE A 959 22.27 -21.99 -23.87
N LYS A 960 22.38 -23.04 -23.05
CA LYS A 960 21.26 -23.65 -22.33
C LYS A 960 21.26 -23.17 -20.88
N ILE A 961 20.15 -22.59 -20.46
CA ILE A 961 19.91 -22.14 -19.09
C ILE A 961 19.11 -23.21 -18.33
N SER A 962 19.61 -23.61 -17.17
CA SER A 962 18.94 -24.55 -16.27
C SER A 962 17.74 -23.90 -15.56
N ASN A 963 16.91 -24.72 -14.90
CA ASN A 963 15.88 -24.23 -13.98
C ASN A 963 16.45 -23.55 -12.70
N SER A 964 17.77 -23.39 -12.59
CA SER A 964 18.49 -22.80 -11.45
C SER A 964 19.46 -21.69 -11.85
N GLY A 965 19.29 -21.09 -13.04
CA GLY A 965 20.13 -19.96 -13.50
C GLY A 965 21.55 -20.34 -13.94
N LEU A 966 21.84 -21.61 -14.21
CA LEU A 966 23.17 -22.06 -14.66
C LEU A 966 23.21 -22.30 -16.17
N VAL A 967 24.29 -21.85 -16.81
CA VAL A 967 24.66 -22.19 -18.19
C VAL A 967 25.23 -23.60 -18.22
N GLU A 968 24.39 -24.59 -18.49
CA GLU A 968 24.78 -26.00 -18.49
C GLU A 968 25.72 -26.36 -19.65
N ARG A 969 25.46 -25.75 -20.82
CA ARG A 969 26.16 -25.99 -22.09
C ARG A 969 26.05 -24.75 -22.97
N ALA A 970 27.06 -24.52 -23.79
CA ALA A 970 27.02 -23.60 -24.92
C ALA A 970 27.55 -24.29 -26.18
N VAL A 971 27.11 -23.81 -27.34
CA VAL A 971 27.72 -24.09 -28.63
C VAL A 971 27.91 -22.75 -29.33
N VAL A 972 29.09 -22.49 -29.91
CA VAL A 972 29.40 -21.26 -30.66
C VAL A 972 30.04 -21.64 -31.99
N ILE A 973 29.53 -21.07 -33.07
CA ILE A 973 29.96 -21.35 -34.44
C ILE A 973 30.29 -20.02 -35.12
N GLY A 974 31.43 -19.97 -35.81
CA GLY A 974 31.80 -18.91 -36.74
C GLY A 974 32.39 -19.48 -38.01
N ASP A 975 32.94 -18.61 -38.86
CA ASP A 975 33.37 -18.95 -40.23
C ASP A 975 34.46 -20.03 -40.29
N GLN A 976 35.25 -20.17 -39.23
CA GLN A 976 36.31 -21.19 -39.08
C GLN A 976 35.83 -22.46 -38.33
N GLY A 977 34.52 -22.62 -38.15
CA GLY A 977 33.90 -23.75 -37.46
C GLY A 977 33.57 -23.45 -35.99
N ARG A 978 33.80 -24.43 -35.11
CA ARG A 978 33.28 -24.42 -33.73
C ARG A 978 34.25 -23.74 -32.76
N ASP A 979 33.83 -22.61 -32.21
CA ASP A 979 34.63 -21.75 -31.32
C ASP A 979 34.60 -22.28 -29.88
N LYS A 980 35.46 -23.26 -29.60
CA LYS A 980 35.61 -23.85 -28.26
C LYS A 980 36.00 -22.83 -27.20
N ARG A 981 36.81 -21.80 -27.53
CA ARG A 981 37.22 -20.77 -26.55
C ARG A 981 36.00 -19.99 -26.06
N MET A 982 35.09 -19.61 -26.97
CA MET A 982 33.84 -18.95 -26.57
C MET A 982 32.88 -19.90 -25.85
N GLU A 983 32.83 -21.18 -26.20
CA GLU A 983 32.06 -22.18 -25.43
C GLU A 983 32.58 -22.38 -24.00
N ASP A 984 33.90 -22.45 -23.83
CA ASP A 984 34.57 -22.58 -22.52
C ASP A 984 34.42 -21.29 -21.70
N ILE A 985 34.34 -20.12 -22.31
CA ILE A 985 34.02 -18.85 -21.61
C ILE A 985 32.54 -18.82 -21.17
N LEU A 986 31.61 -19.24 -22.03
CA LEU A 986 30.18 -19.32 -21.72
C LEU A 986 29.84 -20.40 -20.68
N THR A 987 30.60 -21.48 -20.60
CA THR A 987 30.39 -22.62 -19.67
C THR A 987 31.44 -22.76 -18.57
N GLY A 988 32.40 -21.84 -18.49
CA GLY A 988 33.44 -21.80 -17.47
C GLY A 988 33.08 -20.98 -16.23
N GLY A 989 34.00 -20.95 -15.26
CA GLY A 989 33.80 -20.26 -13.99
C GLY A 989 32.65 -20.85 -13.16
N ASP A 990 31.88 -19.97 -12.52
CA ASP A 990 30.70 -20.32 -11.70
C ASP A 990 29.49 -20.82 -12.50
N ARG A 991 29.54 -20.73 -13.83
CA ARG A 991 28.47 -21.06 -14.78
C ARG A 991 27.17 -20.25 -14.62
N ARG A 992 27.11 -19.21 -13.79
CA ARG A 992 25.89 -18.42 -13.57
C ARG A 992 25.54 -17.54 -14.77
N VAL A 993 24.26 -17.38 -15.08
CA VAL A 993 23.80 -16.47 -16.16
C VAL A 993 24.11 -15.01 -15.78
N GLU A 994 24.04 -14.69 -14.50
CA GLU A 994 24.37 -13.39 -13.90
C GLU A 994 25.84 -12.99 -14.17
N SER A 995 26.78 -13.95 -14.15
CA SER A 995 28.20 -13.70 -14.41
C SER A 995 28.54 -13.63 -15.90
N LEU A 996 27.59 -13.95 -16.79
CA LEU A 996 27.83 -14.15 -18.22
C LEU A 996 28.24 -12.85 -18.93
N VAL A 997 27.68 -11.70 -18.54
CA VAL A 997 28.07 -10.38 -19.09
C VAL A 997 29.55 -10.10 -18.81
N GLY A 998 30.00 -10.33 -17.59
CA GLY A 998 31.39 -10.15 -17.19
C GLY A 998 32.36 -11.15 -17.81
N ARG A 999 31.89 -12.37 -18.14
CA ARG A 999 32.68 -13.36 -18.88
C ARG A 999 32.77 -13.03 -20.37
N LEU A 1000 31.68 -12.55 -20.98
CA LEU A 1000 31.64 -12.07 -22.36
C LEU A 1000 32.45 -10.78 -22.58
N ALA A 1001 32.52 -9.89 -21.58
CA ALA A 1001 33.32 -8.65 -21.63
C ALA A 1001 34.83 -8.87 -21.39
N ARG A 1002 35.26 -10.10 -21.07
CA ARG A 1002 36.67 -10.50 -20.89
C ARG A 1002 37.17 -11.43 -22.02
N ALA A 1003 36.35 -11.64 -23.05
CA ALA A 1003 36.56 -12.63 -24.11
C ALA A 1003 37.40 -12.09 -25.27
#